data_AF-A0A5C9BRJ3-F1
#
_entry.id   AF-A0A5C9BRJ3-F1
#
_cell.length_a   1.000
_cell.length_b   1.000
_cell.length_c   1.000
_cell.angle_alpha   90.00
_cell.angle_beta   90.00
_cell.angle_gamma   90.00
#
_symmetry.space_group_name_H-M   'P 1'
#
loop_
_entity.id
_entity.type
_entity.pdbx_description
1 polymer ?
#
loop_
_entity_poly.entity_id
_entity_poly.type
_entity_poly.pdbx_seq_one_letter_code
_entity_poly.pdbx_strand_id
1 'polypeptide(L)'
;MAGVRDLCRDAGLLKVMSKMGISTYQSYCGAQIFEAIGLNAGFVEKYFTGTATRIEGIGLAEIAGEAALVHHKAFGDDPVLANALDAGGEYAWRTRGEEHLWTPESIAKLQSATRTNNFATYKEYAKLINEQGQRTKTLRGLFEIRPAGAPVPLDEVEPAKEIVRRFATGAMSLGSISTEAHTTLAIAMNRIGSKSNTGEGGEDPARFKAIKGGEMLSEIIGKNRIASDRELKAGDSLRSRIKQVAAGRFGVTAEYLANADQIQIKMAQGAKPGEGGQLPGHKVSEYIARLRFSVPGVGLISPPPHHDIYSIEDLAQLIHDMKNANPSASISVKLVSEVGVGTVAAGVSKAKADHIVISGFDGGTGASPLSSIKHAGAPWELGLSETQQTLVLNRLRGRVGLQVDGQLKTGRDVLIGALLGADEFGFATAPLVVEGCIMMRKCHLNTCPVGVATQDPELRKKFSGQPEHVVNYFFFVAEELREYMAQMGARKVDELIGRSDLLDTRKGIAHWKARGLDFSRIFYQPAVPPGVARLHAETQDHELGKALDNKLIAKARPALDNKKPVTIESAIGNVNRTVGTMLSHEVAKRYGQAGLPDDTLTVKFKGAAGQSFGAFLARGITFELSGECNDYVGKGLCGGRIVVSPPKESRIAAEDNIIVGNTVLYGATSGEAYFRGVAGERFAVRNSGAVAVVEGLGDHGCEYMTGGMVVVLGRTGRNFAAGMSGGVAYVLDEDGDFEMRCNMAMVALEPVPEEVAALDGADVEPEGHGRVHFNHLGKADAVALRGKIEKHLRYTGSARAQLILDNWARYLPKFVKVMPTDYRRALQEIAEQQARQKEAE
;
A
#
# COMPACT_ATOMS: atom_id res chain seq x y z
N MET A 1 13.72 -9.25 -35.55
CA MET A 1 12.60 -9.82 -34.76
C MET A 1 12.96 -11.06 -33.93
N ALA A 2 14.18 -11.64 -34.03
CA ALA A 2 14.58 -12.78 -33.18
C ALA A 2 15.01 -12.38 -31.74
N GLY A 3 15.69 -11.25 -31.55
CA GLY A 3 16.19 -10.81 -30.22
C GLY A 3 15.15 -10.27 -29.22
N VAL A 4 13.90 -10.04 -29.64
CA VAL A 4 12.81 -9.58 -28.73
C VAL A 4 12.05 -10.78 -28.12
N ARG A 5 12.17 -11.98 -28.71
CA ARG A 5 11.52 -13.19 -28.19
C ARG A 5 12.26 -13.80 -27.00
N ASP A 6 13.58 -13.70 -26.94
CA ASP A 6 14.37 -14.26 -25.82
C ASP A 6 14.23 -13.43 -24.54
N LEU A 7 14.25 -12.09 -24.62
CA LEU A 7 14.02 -11.21 -23.45
C LEU A 7 12.60 -11.35 -22.84
N CYS A 8 11.59 -11.61 -23.67
CA CYS A 8 10.21 -11.79 -23.19
C CYS A 8 9.98 -13.14 -22.50
N ARG A 9 10.76 -14.18 -22.82
CA ARG A 9 10.64 -15.51 -22.19
C ARG A 9 11.21 -15.51 -20.77
N ASP A 10 12.32 -14.79 -20.56
CA ASP A 10 13.00 -14.74 -19.26
C ASP A 10 12.29 -13.81 -18.26
N ALA A 11 11.75 -12.67 -18.72
CA ALA A 11 11.12 -11.70 -17.82
C ALA A 11 9.89 -12.25 -17.07
N GLY A 12 9.10 -13.11 -17.72
CA GLY A 12 7.94 -13.76 -17.10
C GLY A 12 8.35 -14.71 -15.96
N LEU A 13 9.41 -15.49 -16.18
CA LEU A 13 9.92 -16.45 -15.20
C LEU A 13 10.59 -15.74 -14.01
N LEU A 14 11.47 -14.77 -14.30
CA LEU A 14 12.12 -13.94 -13.28
C LEU A 14 11.09 -13.27 -12.38
N LYS A 15 9.98 -12.80 -12.96
CA LYS A 15 8.88 -12.19 -12.22
C LYS A 15 8.15 -13.18 -11.32
N VAL A 16 7.95 -14.43 -11.74
CA VAL A 16 7.33 -15.46 -10.88
C VAL A 16 8.27 -15.81 -9.73
N MET A 17 9.56 -16.00 -10.00
CA MET A 17 10.58 -16.31 -8.99
C MET A 17 10.72 -15.20 -7.95
N SER A 18 10.74 -13.94 -8.40
CA SER A 18 10.94 -12.78 -7.53
C SER A 18 9.79 -12.58 -6.54
N LYS A 19 8.59 -13.11 -6.81
CA LYS A 19 7.45 -13.02 -5.87
C LYS A 19 7.83 -13.62 -4.51
N MET A 20 8.63 -14.68 -4.51
CA MET A 20 9.13 -15.35 -3.30
C MET A 20 10.58 -15.02 -2.97
N GLY A 21 11.15 -13.96 -3.58
CA GLY A 21 12.53 -13.55 -3.34
C GLY A 21 13.59 -14.51 -3.90
N ILE A 22 13.24 -15.40 -4.83
CA ILE A 22 14.18 -16.35 -5.43
C ILE A 22 14.91 -15.67 -6.59
N SER A 23 16.24 -15.65 -6.55
CA SER A 23 17.08 -14.97 -7.56
C SER A 23 17.65 -15.89 -8.64
N THR A 24 17.66 -17.21 -8.45
CA THR A 24 18.29 -18.17 -9.38
C THR A 24 17.31 -19.22 -9.88
N TYR A 25 17.37 -19.51 -11.19
CA TYR A 25 16.53 -20.51 -11.82
C TYR A 25 16.78 -21.90 -11.22
N GLN A 26 18.05 -22.22 -10.94
CA GLN A 26 18.47 -23.49 -10.37
C GLN A 26 17.81 -23.77 -9.01
N SER A 27 17.65 -22.75 -8.16
CA SER A 27 16.95 -22.90 -6.87
C SER A 27 15.43 -22.99 -7.03
N TYR A 28 14.86 -22.43 -8.10
CA TYR A 28 13.43 -22.53 -8.40
C TYR A 28 13.06 -23.92 -8.97
N CYS A 29 13.94 -24.52 -9.77
CA CYS A 29 13.76 -25.84 -10.33
C CYS A 29 13.55 -26.89 -9.24
N GLY A 30 12.43 -27.62 -9.29
CA GLY A 30 12.12 -28.68 -8.34
C GLY A 30 11.64 -28.22 -6.96
N ALA A 31 11.67 -26.91 -6.67
CA ALA A 31 11.25 -26.37 -5.36
C ALA A 31 9.72 -26.40 -5.15
N GLN A 32 8.93 -26.58 -6.22
CA GLN A 32 7.47 -26.67 -6.18
C GLN A 32 6.81 -25.48 -5.45
N ILE A 33 7.14 -24.25 -5.86
CA ILE A 33 6.57 -23.00 -5.33
C ILE A 33 5.13 -22.80 -5.85
N PHE A 34 4.26 -23.74 -5.52
CA PHE A 34 2.87 -23.83 -5.95
C PHE A 34 2.01 -24.41 -4.82
N GLU A 35 0.72 -24.07 -4.83
CA GLU A 35 -0.31 -24.70 -4.01
C GLU A 35 -1.32 -25.37 -4.95
N ALA A 36 -1.66 -26.63 -4.69
CA ALA A 36 -2.68 -27.35 -5.42
C ALA A 36 -4.06 -27.14 -4.77
N ILE A 37 -5.04 -26.73 -5.57
CA ILE A 37 -6.43 -26.55 -5.14
C ILE A 37 -7.32 -27.37 -6.06
N GLY A 38 -8.03 -28.34 -5.49
CA GLY A 38 -8.92 -29.23 -6.26
C GLY A 38 -8.25 -30.47 -6.84
N LEU A 39 -7.04 -30.84 -6.39
CA LEU A 39 -6.36 -32.10 -6.73
C LEU A 39 -6.29 -32.99 -5.51
N ASN A 40 -6.64 -34.27 -5.64
CA ASN A 40 -6.60 -35.19 -4.51
C ASN A 40 -5.17 -35.58 -4.09
N ALA A 41 -5.02 -35.92 -2.82
CA ALA A 41 -3.73 -36.23 -2.20
C ALA A 41 -3.02 -37.40 -2.89
N GLY A 42 -3.73 -38.46 -3.28
CA GLY A 42 -3.10 -39.61 -3.96
C GLY A 42 -2.47 -39.27 -5.30
N PHE A 43 -3.08 -38.35 -6.06
CA PHE A 43 -2.49 -37.82 -7.29
C PHE A 43 -1.26 -36.94 -7.00
N VAL A 44 -1.38 -36.02 -6.05
CA VAL A 44 -0.29 -35.12 -5.66
C VAL A 44 0.90 -35.90 -5.11
N GLU A 45 0.68 -36.89 -4.24
CA GLU A 45 1.74 -37.73 -3.66
C GLU A 45 2.55 -38.47 -4.72
N LYS A 46 1.89 -38.94 -5.79
CA LYS A 46 2.56 -39.71 -6.85
C LYS A 46 3.28 -38.85 -7.89
N TYR A 47 2.74 -37.68 -8.23
CA TYR A 47 3.21 -36.90 -9.38
C TYR A 47 3.81 -35.52 -9.03
N PHE A 48 3.48 -34.98 -7.85
CA PHE A 48 3.90 -33.66 -7.36
C PHE A 48 4.22 -33.70 -5.85
N THR A 49 4.97 -34.73 -5.45
CA THR A 49 5.22 -35.07 -4.05
C THR A 49 5.72 -33.85 -3.26
N GLY A 50 5.03 -33.50 -2.18
CA GLY A 50 5.37 -32.37 -1.32
C GLY A 50 4.55 -31.09 -1.57
N THR A 51 3.86 -30.99 -2.70
CA THR A 51 2.95 -29.86 -2.97
C THR A 51 1.74 -29.91 -2.02
N ALA A 52 1.39 -28.77 -1.40
CA ALA A 52 0.24 -28.71 -0.53
C ALA A 52 -1.08 -28.88 -1.31
N THR A 53 -1.98 -29.74 -0.82
CA THR A 53 -3.39 -29.82 -1.23
C THR A 53 -4.28 -29.93 0.00
N ARG A 54 -5.23 -28.98 0.15
CA ARG A 54 -6.01 -28.80 1.39
C ARG A 54 -7.48 -29.19 1.29
N ILE A 55 -8.03 -29.24 0.08
CA ILE A 55 -9.46 -29.50 -0.15
C ILE A 55 -9.73 -30.74 -1.00
N GLU A 56 -8.71 -31.57 -1.21
CA GLU A 56 -8.77 -32.73 -2.10
C GLU A 56 -9.32 -32.34 -3.50
N GLY A 57 -9.95 -33.28 -4.22
CA GLY A 57 -10.61 -33.00 -5.49
C GLY A 57 -10.42 -34.10 -6.52
N ILE A 58 -10.12 -33.71 -7.76
CA ILE A 58 -10.02 -34.64 -8.88
C ILE A 58 -8.71 -35.43 -8.87
N GLY A 59 -8.72 -36.64 -9.44
CA GLY A 59 -7.55 -37.49 -9.60
C GLY A 59 -7.24 -37.78 -11.07
N LEU A 60 -6.41 -38.81 -11.30
CA LEU A 60 -5.94 -39.17 -12.64
C LEU A 60 -7.08 -39.50 -13.60
N ALA A 61 -8.12 -40.21 -13.13
CA ALA A 61 -9.24 -40.63 -13.97
C ALA A 61 -10.06 -39.43 -14.47
N GLU A 62 -10.36 -38.48 -13.57
CA GLU A 62 -11.07 -37.26 -13.90
C GLU A 62 -10.25 -36.35 -14.83
N ILE A 63 -8.95 -36.20 -14.58
CA ILE A 63 -8.04 -35.43 -15.44
C ILE A 63 -7.97 -36.04 -16.84
N ALA A 64 -7.84 -37.37 -16.93
CA ALA A 64 -7.86 -38.08 -18.21
C ALA A 64 -9.21 -37.89 -18.94
N GLY A 65 -10.33 -37.94 -18.21
CA GLY A 65 -11.66 -37.66 -18.74
C GLY A 65 -11.80 -36.24 -19.28
N GLU A 66 -11.27 -35.23 -18.58
CA GLU A 66 -11.26 -33.85 -19.05
C GLU A 66 -10.41 -33.69 -20.32
N ALA A 67 -9.20 -34.27 -20.34
CA ALA A 67 -8.35 -34.25 -21.52
C ALA A 67 -9.03 -34.91 -22.73
N ALA A 68 -9.73 -36.03 -22.53
CA ALA A 68 -10.51 -36.70 -23.56
C ALA A 68 -11.68 -35.85 -24.07
N LEU A 69 -12.38 -35.12 -23.18
CA LEU A 69 -13.44 -34.19 -23.59
C LEU A 69 -12.91 -33.06 -24.47
N VAL A 70 -11.76 -32.47 -24.11
CA VAL A 70 -11.11 -31.43 -24.94
C VAL A 70 -10.68 -32.02 -26.28
N HIS A 71 -10.12 -33.22 -26.28
CA HIS A 71 -9.74 -33.93 -27.51
C HIS A 71 -10.96 -34.18 -28.41
N HIS A 72 -12.05 -34.75 -27.89
CA HIS A 72 -13.27 -34.99 -28.68
C HIS A 72 -13.88 -33.70 -29.25
N LYS A 73 -13.80 -32.57 -28.54
CA LYS A 73 -14.24 -31.27 -29.09
C LYS A 73 -13.35 -30.81 -30.26
N ALA A 74 -12.04 -30.98 -30.14
CA ALA A 74 -11.09 -30.57 -31.18
C ALA A 74 -11.19 -31.42 -32.46
N PHE A 75 -11.59 -32.69 -32.33
CA PHE A 75 -11.78 -33.63 -33.46
C PHE A 75 -13.26 -33.90 -33.76
N GLY A 76 -14.17 -33.09 -33.22
CA GLY A 76 -15.61 -33.24 -33.43
C GLY A 76 -16.10 -32.53 -34.70
N ASP A 77 -17.31 -32.86 -35.13
CA ASP A 77 -17.93 -32.30 -36.34
C ASP A 77 -18.63 -30.95 -36.11
N ASP A 78 -18.27 -30.19 -35.07
CA ASP A 78 -18.88 -28.89 -34.81
C ASP A 78 -18.43 -27.89 -35.90
N PRO A 79 -19.35 -27.45 -36.80
CA PRO A 79 -18.98 -26.60 -37.92
C PRO A 79 -18.47 -25.22 -37.47
N VAL A 80 -18.81 -24.79 -36.24
CA VAL A 80 -18.31 -23.52 -35.67
C VAL A 80 -16.84 -23.63 -35.29
N LEU A 81 -16.41 -24.81 -34.79
CA LEU A 81 -15.05 -25.04 -34.32
C LEU A 81 -14.12 -25.60 -35.40
N ALA A 82 -14.66 -26.01 -36.55
CA ALA A 82 -13.90 -26.60 -37.67
C ALA A 82 -12.71 -25.73 -38.14
N ASN A 83 -12.85 -24.40 -38.08
CA ASN A 83 -11.80 -23.44 -38.47
C ASN A 83 -11.56 -22.33 -37.43
N ALA A 84 -12.07 -22.49 -36.20
CA ALA A 84 -11.97 -21.47 -35.16
C ALA A 84 -11.88 -22.09 -33.76
N LEU A 85 -11.19 -21.40 -32.86
CA LEU A 85 -11.24 -21.72 -31.43
C LEU A 85 -12.55 -21.21 -30.83
N ASP A 86 -12.97 -21.81 -29.71
CA ASP A 86 -14.07 -21.28 -28.93
C ASP A 86 -13.78 -19.83 -28.49
N ALA A 87 -14.82 -19.00 -28.44
CA ALA A 87 -14.71 -17.59 -28.08
C ALA A 87 -14.16 -17.40 -26.65
N GLY A 88 -14.35 -18.39 -25.78
CA GLY A 88 -13.99 -18.33 -24.37
C GLY A 88 -14.62 -17.13 -23.66
N GLY A 89 -14.13 -16.86 -22.47
CA GLY A 89 -14.68 -15.86 -21.54
C GLY A 89 -13.88 -15.76 -20.25
N GLU A 90 -12.77 -16.47 -20.11
CA GLU A 90 -12.01 -16.54 -18.87
C GLU A 90 -11.60 -15.16 -18.32
N TYR A 91 -11.15 -14.24 -19.19
CA TYR A 91 -10.65 -12.92 -18.79
C TYR A 91 -11.73 -11.84 -18.72
N ALA A 92 -12.79 -11.98 -19.51
CA ALA A 92 -13.89 -11.03 -19.59
C ALA A 92 -15.19 -11.76 -19.93
N TRP A 93 -16.28 -11.33 -19.29
CA TRP A 93 -17.59 -11.91 -19.52
C TRP A 93 -17.97 -11.85 -21.00
N ARG A 94 -18.43 -12.97 -21.54
CA ARG A 94 -19.02 -13.11 -22.88
C ARG A 94 -20.28 -13.95 -22.78
N THR A 95 -21.25 -13.71 -23.66
CA THR A 95 -22.53 -14.43 -23.67
C THR A 95 -22.37 -15.95 -23.83
N ARG A 96 -21.35 -16.39 -24.59
CA ARG A 96 -21.02 -17.81 -24.82
C ARG A 96 -19.73 -18.27 -24.11
N GLY A 97 -19.23 -17.50 -23.14
CA GLY A 97 -17.95 -17.79 -22.47
C GLY A 97 -18.11 -18.41 -21.09
N GLU A 98 -16.99 -18.53 -20.36
CA GLU A 98 -17.01 -18.97 -18.96
C GLU A 98 -17.89 -18.08 -18.09
N GLU A 99 -18.41 -18.68 -17.03
CA GLU A 99 -19.24 -18.01 -16.04
C GLU A 99 -18.45 -17.02 -15.17
N HIS A 100 -19.03 -15.85 -14.89
CA HIS A 100 -18.46 -14.85 -13.98
C HIS A 100 -19.39 -14.61 -12.79
N LEU A 101 -18.82 -14.18 -11.66
CA LEU A 101 -19.61 -13.70 -10.52
C LEU A 101 -20.42 -12.45 -10.87
N TRP A 102 -19.78 -11.51 -11.57
CA TRP A 102 -20.41 -10.30 -12.10
C TRP A 102 -20.93 -10.54 -13.51
N THR A 103 -22.25 -10.48 -13.66
CA THR A 103 -22.95 -10.50 -14.94
C THR A 103 -23.65 -9.17 -15.19
N PRO A 104 -23.96 -8.79 -16.45
CA PRO A 104 -24.72 -7.58 -16.75
C PRO A 104 -26.02 -7.48 -15.95
N GLU A 105 -26.73 -8.59 -15.77
CA GLU A 105 -27.97 -8.64 -14.99
C GLU A 105 -27.75 -8.33 -13.51
N SER A 106 -26.76 -8.98 -12.87
CA SER A 106 -26.43 -8.73 -11.46
C SER A 106 -26.01 -7.28 -11.21
N ILE A 107 -25.25 -6.68 -12.15
CA ILE A 107 -24.81 -5.28 -12.11
C ILE A 107 -26.02 -4.35 -12.19
N ALA A 108 -26.91 -4.58 -13.16
CA ALA A 108 -28.09 -3.74 -13.37
C ALA A 108 -29.03 -3.78 -12.16
N LYS A 109 -29.30 -4.97 -11.60
CA LYS A 109 -30.16 -5.11 -10.40
C LYS A 109 -29.55 -4.42 -9.17
N LEU A 110 -28.24 -4.61 -8.93
CA LEU A 110 -27.58 -3.96 -7.79
C LEU A 110 -27.65 -2.43 -7.90
N GLN A 111 -27.29 -1.87 -9.06
CA GLN A 111 -27.34 -0.43 -9.29
C GLN A 111 -28.77 0.12 -9.16
N SER A 112 -29.76 -0.58 -9.70
CA SER A 112 -31.17 -0.19 -9.59
C SER A 112 -31.63 -0.19 -8.13
N ALA A 113 -31.37 -1.27 -7.39
CA ALA A 113 -31.75 -1.42 -5.99
C ALA A 113 -31.18 -0.28 -5.13
N THR A 114 -29.90 0.06 -5.29
CA THR A 114 -29.24 1.07 -4.46
C THR A 114 -29.63 2.50 -4.83
N ARG A 115 -29.90 2.78 -6.11
CA ARG A 115 -30.36 4.10 -6.57
C ARG A 115 -31.79 4.41 -6.14
N THR A 116 -32.66 3.39 -6.18
CA THR A 116 -34.09 3.51 -5.83
C THR A 116 -34.39 3.20 -4.37
N ASN A 117 -33.35 2.85 -3.59
CA ASN A 117 -33.47 2.34 -2.23
C ASN A 117 -34.51 1.19 -2.08
N ASN A 118 -34.46 0.22 -3.00
CA ASN A 118 -35.41 -0.89 -3.06
C ASN A 118 -34.76 -2.21 -2.61
N PHE A 119 -35.08 -2.64 -1.39
CA PHE A 119 -34.56 -3.88 -0.82
C PHE A 119 -35.08 -5.14 -1.53
N ALA A 120 -36.28 -5.13 -2.11
CA ALA A 120 -36.80 -6.28 -2.87
C ALA A 120 -35.96 -6.55 -4.12
N THR A 121 -35.59 -5.49 -4.87
CA THR A 121 -34.67 -5.60 -6.00
C THR A 121 -33.27 -6.04 -5.54
N TYR A 122 -32.81 -5.61 -4.35
CA TYR A 122 -31.59 -6.14 -3.76
C TYR A 122 -31.68 -7.64 -3.51
N LYS A 123 -32.81 -8.16 -2.97
CA LYS A 123 -32.98 -9.60 -2.76
C LYS A 123 -32.91 -10.39 -4.07
N GLU A 124 -33.44 -9.85 -5.17
CA GLU A 124 -33.27 -10.46 -6.49
C GLU A 124 -31.80 -10.50 -6.91
N TYR A 125 -31.05 -9.42 -6.70
CA TYR A 125 -29.60 -9.39 -6.91
C TYR A 125 -28.87 -10.41 -6.01
N ALA A 126 -29.17 -10.42 -4.71
CA ALA A 126 -28.54 -11.32 -3.75
C ALA A 126 -28.81 -12.78 -4.11
N LYS A 127 -30.03 -13.10 -4.55
CA LYS A 127 -30.40 -14.41 -5.09
C LYS A 127 -29.56 -14.76 -6.33
N LEU A 128 -29.43 -13.84 -7.30
CA LEU A 128 -28.57 -14.03 -8.48
C LEU A 128 -27.10 -14.26 -8.15
N ILE A 129 -26.60 -13.78 -7.01
CA ILE A 129 -25.21 -14.02 -6.54
C ILE A 129 -25.11 -15.31 -5.73
N ASN A 130 -26.02 -15.52 -4.77
CA ASN A 130 -25.98 -16.62 -3.81
C ASN A 130 -26.34 -17.97 -4.47
N GLU A 131 -27.28 -18.00 -5.41
CA GLU A 131 -27.72 -19.23 -6.09
C GLU A 131 -26.80 -19.65 -7.25
N GLN A 132 -25.76 -18.85 -7.56
CA GLN A 132 -24.71 -19.24 -8.51
C GLN A 132 -23.94 -20.50 -8.05
N GLY A 133 -24.10 -20.93 -6.79
CA GLY A 133 -23.57 -22.19 -6.27
C GLY A 133 -24.02 -23.43 -7.04
N GLN A 134 -25.15 -23.38 -7.77
CA GLN A 134 -25.50 -24.45 -8.72
C GLN A 134 -24.50 -24.57 -9.90
N ARG A 135 -23.72 -23.52 -10.15
CA ARG A 135 -22.67 -23.42 -11.19
C ARG A 135 -21.24 -23.47 -10.62
N THR A 136 -21.08 -23.78 -9.33
CA THR A 136 -19.80 -24.07 -8.64
C THR A 136 -18.66 -23.07 -8.90
N LYS A 137 -18.88 -21.76 -8.67
CA LYS A 137 -17.90 -20.69 -8.97
C LYS A 137 -16.93 -20.35 -7.82
N THR A 138 -17.31 -20.63 -6.57
CA THR A 138 -16.54 -20.32 -5.36
C THR A 138 -16.70 -21.46 -4.34
N LEU A 139 -15.75 -21.60 -3.40
CA LEU A 139 -15.84 -22.60 -2.33
C LEU A 139 -17.07 -22.36 -1.46
N ARG A 140 -17.29 -21.12 -1.00
CA ARG A 140 -18.46 -20.75 -0.20
C ARG A 140 -19.82 -20.94 -0.89
N GLY A 141 -19.85 -21.09 -2.21
CA GLY A 141 -21.06 -21.47 -2.95
C GLY A 141 -21.47 -22.94 -2.74
N LEU A 142 -20.55 -23.77 -2.22
CA LEU A 142 -20.74 -25.18 -1.89
C LEU A 142 -21.10 -25.40 -0.41
N PHE A 143 -21.17 -24.33 0.40
CA PHE A 143 -21.46 -24.45 1.82
C PHE A 143 -22.96 -24.33 2.09
N GLU A 144 -23.48 -25.18 2.95
CA GLU A 144 -24.79 -25.04 3.59
C GLU A 144 -24.61 -24.47 5.00
N ILE A 145 -25.62 -23.76 5.49
CA ILE A 145 -25.61 -23.13 6.81
C ILE A 145 -26.58 -23.90 7.69
N ARG A 146 -26.09 -24.37 8.83
CA ARG A 146 -26.88 -25.05 9.86
C ARG A 146 -27.44 -24.03 10.87
N PRO A 147 -28.64 -24.25 11.42
CA PRO A 147 -29.16 -23.41 12.49
C PRO A 147 -28.26 -23.43 13.73
N ALA A 148 -28.07 -22.29 14.37
CA ALA A 148 -27.40 -22.20 15.68
C ALA A 148 -28.36 -22.57 16.83
N GLY A 149 -29.66 -22.38 16.63
CA GLY A 149 -30.74 -22.70 17.55
C GLY A 149 -32.11 -22.52 16.88
N ALA A 150 -33.16 -22.37 17.69
CA ALA A 150 -34.49 -22.04 17.18
C ALA A 150 -34.50 -20.63 16.58
N PRO A 151 -35.20 -20.40 15.44
CA PRO A 151 -35.34 -19.07 14.86
C PRO A 151 -35.85 -18.05 15.87
N VAL A 152 -35.36 -16.82 15.77
CA VAL A 152 -35.75 -15.70 16.63
C VAL A 152 -36.43 -14.60 15.82
N PRO A 153 -37.30 -13.78 16.42
CA PRO A 153 -37.84 -12.58 15.80
C PRO A 153 -36.73 -11.63 15.30
N LEU A 154 -36.92 -11.01 14.12
CA LEU A 154 -35.91 -10.15 13.50
C LEU A 154 -35.58 -8.90 14.36
N ASP A 155 -36.54 -8.42 15.14
CA ASP A 155 -36.41 -7.32 16.08
C ASP A 155 -35.52 -7.64 17.29
N GLU A 156 -35.32 -8.92 17.62
CA GLU A 156 -34.35 -9.35 18.63
C GLU A 156 -32.90 -9.38 18.11
N VAL A 157 -32.71 -9.38 16.79
CA VAL A 157 -31.38 -9.33 16.16
C VAL A 157 -30.85 -7.90 16.19
N GLU A 158 -29.56 -7.75 16.53
CA GLU A 158 -28.90 -6.46 16.58
C GLU A 158 -29.17 -5.62 15.31
N PRO A 159 -29.37 -4.30 15.44
CA PRO A 159 -29.85 -3.50 14.33
C PRO A 159 -28.76 -3.32 13.26
N ALA A 160 -29.15 -3.15 12.00
CA ALA A 160 -28.22 -3.05 10.88
C ALA A 160 -27.18 -1.94 11.05
N LYS A 161 -27.52 -0.86 11.75
CA LYS A 161 -26.61 0.25 12.06
C LYS A 161 -25.39 -0.14 12.90
N GLU A 162 -25.47 -1.22 13.68
CA GLU A 162 -24.32 -1.76 14.44
C GLU A 162 -23.51 -2.71 13.57
N ILE A 163 -24.17 -3.52 12.74
CA ILE A 163 -23.52 -4.45 11.80
C ILE A 163 -22.67 -3.70 10.77
N VAL A 164 -23.16 -2.61 10.19
CA VAL A 164 -22.42 -1.86 9.16
C VAL A 164 -21.09 -1.27 9.67
N ARG A 165 -20.90 -1.14 10.98
CA ARG A 165 -19.62 -0.70 11.58
C ARG A 165 -18.51 -1.73 11.40
N ARG A 166 -18.86 -3.00 11.19
CA ARG A 166 -17.93 -4.09 10.85
C ARG A 166 -17.55 -4.12 9.37
N PHE A 167 -18.22 -3.31 8.54
CA PHE A 167 -17.89 -3.23 7.12
C PHE A 167 -16.75 -2.25 6.91
N ALA A 168 -16.02 -2.41 5.82
CA ALA A 168 -15.05 -1.43 5.36
C ALA A 168 -15.02 -1.41 3.84
N THR A 169 -14.75 -0.26 3.23
CA THR A 169 -14.39 -0.27 1.81
C THR A 169 -12.94 -0.68 1.64
N GLY A 170 -12.69 -1.53 0.63
CA GLY A 170 -11.34 -2.01 0.33
C GLY A 170 -10.40 -0.89 -0.10
N ALA A 171 -9.10 -1.12 0.09
CA ALA A 171 -8.04 -0.18 -0.24
C ALA A 171 -7.94 0.06 -1.76
N MET A 172 -8.47 1.18 -2.24
CA MET A 172 -8.49 1.55 -3.66
C MET A 172 -7.86 2.93 -3.82
N SER A 173 -6.69 3.00 -4.45
CA SER A 173 -5.90 4.23 -4.48
C SER A 173 -6.58 5.33 -5.31
N LEU A 174 -6.57 6.56 -4.79
CA LEU A 174 -6.74 7.75 -5.61
C LEU A 174 -5.68 7.77 -6.73
N GLY A 175 -6.13 7.90 -7.98
CA GLY A 175 -5.34 7.66 -9.19
C GLY A 175 -5.79 6.40 -9.93
N SER A 176 -6.00 5.29 -9.22
CA SER A 176 -6.66 4.10 -9.80
C SER A 176 -8.14 4.39 -10.04
N ILE A 177 -8.81 4.95 -9.03
CA ILE A 177 -10.17 5.49 -9.15
C ILE A 177 -10.13 7.03 -9.16
N SER A 178 -11.18 7.64 -9.69
CA SER A 178 -11.35 9.08 -9.78
C SER A 178 -11.48 9.71 -8.39
N THR A 179 -11.23 11.02 -8.29
CA THR A 179 -11.43 11.79 -7.06
C THR A 179 -12.87 11.71 -6.58
N GLU A 180 -13.84 11.72 -7.51
CA GLU A 180 -15.26 11.64 -7.24
C GLU A 180 -15.65 10.29 -6.63
N ALA A 181 -15.20 9.18 -7.21
CA ALA A 181 -15.44 7.85 -6.65
C ALA A 181 -14.80 7.72 -5.26
N HIS A 182 -13.54 8.13 -5.11
CA HIS A 182 -12.81 7.99 -3.85
C HIS A 182 -13.46 8.78 -2.70
N THR A 183 -13.86 10.02 -2.96
CA THR A 183 -14.54 10.87 -1.97
C THR A 183 -15.97 10.41 -1.70
N THR A 184 -16.68 9.84 -2.68
CA THR A 184 -18.00 9.23 -2.49
C THR A 184 -17.96 8.10 -1.46
N LEU A 185 -17.01 7.17 -1.60
CA LEU A 185 -16.80 6.11 -0.62
C LEU A 185 -16.50 6.68 0.77
N ALA A 186 -15.62 7.68 0.88
CA ALA A 186 -15.27 8.25 2.18
C ALA A 186 -16.48 8.88 2.89
N ILE A 187 -17.28 9.68 2.18
CA ILE A 187 -18.49 10.28 2.72
C ILE A 187 -19.47 9.19 3.17
N ALA A 188 -19.74 8.21 2.31
CA ALA A 188 -20.70 7.14 2.60
C ALA A 188 -20.33 6.34 3.85
N MET A 189 -19.07 5.90 3.95
CA MET A 189 -18.63 5.10 5.09
C MET A 189 -18.62 5.93 6.39
N ASN A 190 -18.25 7.20 6.33
CA ASN A 190 -18.28 8.08 7.49
C ASN A 190 -19.71 8.31 8.01
N ARG A 191 -20.70 8.49 7.11
CA ARG A 191 -22.12 8.66 7.47
C ARG A 191 -22.69 7.49 8.26
N ILE A 192 -22.25 6.27 7.95
CA ILE A 192 -22.73 5.04 8.63
C ILE A 192 -21.83 4.61 9.81
N GLY A 193 -20.89 5.45 10.22
CA GLY A 193 -19.98 5.15 11.33
C GLY A 193 -18.94 4.07 11.03
N SER A 194 -18.77 3.73 9.76
CA SER A 194 -17.91 2.66 9.26
C SER A 194 -16.59 3.24 8.70
N LYS A 195 -15.81 2.44 7.98
CA LYS A 195 -14.44 2.79 7.57
C LYS A 195 -14.23 2.72 6.06
N SER A 196 -13.67 3.78 5.49
CA SER A 196 -13.10 3.76 4.14
C SER A 196 -11.56 3.75 4.18
N ASN A 197 -10.95 3.27 3.11
CA ASN A 197 -9.50 3.09 3.01
C ASN A 197 -8.91 3.89 1.84
N THR A 198 -7.82 4.62 2.08
CA THR A 198 -7.15 5.45 1.08
C THR A 198 -6.61 4.67 -0.12
N GLY A 199 -6.23 3.42 0.08
CA GLY A 199 -5.30 2.74 -0.81
C GLY A 199 -3.91 3.38 -0.82
N GLU A 200 -3.08 2.95 -1.76
CA GLU A 200 -1.65 3.31 -1.85
C GLU A 200 -1.37 4.71 -2.43
N GLY A 201 -2.41 5.54 -2.63
CA GLY A 201 -2.31 6.74 -3.46
C GLY A 201 -1.98 8.03 -2.72
N GLY A 202 -1.85 7.99 -1.40
CA GLY A 202 -1.94 9.18 -0.55
C GLY A 202 -3.39 9.68 -0.41
N GLU A 203 -3.56 10.76 0.34
CA GLU A 203 -4.84 11.46 0.48
C GLU A 203 -4.58 12.97 0.55
N ASP A 204 -5.44 13.76 -0.08
CA ASP A 204 -5.32 15.22 -0.09
C ASP A 204 -5.57 15.80 1.31
N PRO A 205 -4.63 16.58 1.90
CA PRO A 205 -4.82 17.19 3.22
C PRO A 205 -6.05 18.09 3.34
N ALA A 206 -6.53 18.66 2.22
CA ALA A 206 -7.77 19.45 2.23
C ALA A 206 -8.99 18.65 2.71
N ARG A 207 -8.96 17.32 2.59
CA ARG A 207 -10.03 16.40 3.03
C ARG A 207 -10.09 16.23 4.54
N PHE A 208 -9.10 16.69 5.30
CA PHE A 208 -9.07 16.60 6.76
C PHE A 208 -9.86 17.73 7.43
N LYS A 209 -10.25 18.75 6.66
CA LYS A 209 -11.08 19.84 7.15
C LYS A 209 -12.47 19.34 7.54
N ALA A 210 -12.99 19.86 8.64
CA ALA A 210 -14.38 19.66 9.03
C ALA A 210 -15.30 20.38 8.03
N ILE A 211 -16.38 19.71 7.62
CA ILE A 211 -17.38 20.22 6.68
C ILE A 211 -18.55 20.79 7.47
N LYS A 212 -19.01 22.00 7.12
CA LYS A 212 -20.10 22.69 7.83
C LYS A 212 -21.46 22.44 7.19
N GLY A 213 -21.50 22.02 5.92
CA GLY A 213 -22.69 21.84 5.11
C GLY A 213 -22.92 23.04 4.18
N GLY A 214 -23.32 22.75 2.95
CA GLY A 214 -23.55 23.75 1.89
C GLY A 214 -22.30 24.07 1.06
N GLU A 215 -21.10 23.65 1.49
CA GLU A 215 -19.89 23.76 0.66
C GLU A 215 -19.94 22.77 -0.51
N MET A 216 -19.41 23.18 -1.66
CA MET A 216 -19.20 22.29 -2.80
C MET A 216 -17.90 21.49 -2.62
N LEU A 217 -17.86 20.25 -3.12
CA LEU A 217 -16.65 19.43 -3.10
C LEU A 217 -15.46 20.12 -3.80
N SER A 218 -15.75 20.85 -4.88
CA SER A 218 -14.77 21.66 -5.61
C SER A 218 -14.23 22.84 -4.80
N GLU A 219 -14.94 23.36 -3.81
CA GLU A 219 -14.45 24.42 -2.92
C GLU A 219 -13.44 23.87 -1.90
N ILE A 220 -13.56 22.59 -1.55
CA ILE A 220 -12.64 21.93 -0.63
C ILE A 220 -11.39 21.42 -1.35
N ILE A 221 -11.56 20.66 -2.44
CA ILE A 221 -10.45 19.99 -3.14
C ILE A 221 -9.86 20.85 -4.27
N GLY A 222 -10.63 21.80 -4.78
CA GLY A 222 -10.25 22.73 -5.85
C GLY A 222 -11.05 22.53 -7.14
N LYS A 223 -11.49 23.63 -7.75
CA LYS A 223 -12.32 23.64 -8.97
C LYS A 223 -11.71 22.89 -10.16
N ASN A 224 -10.40 23.02 -10.35
CA ASN A 224 -9.69 22.32 -11.42
C ASN A 224 -9.40 20.84 -11.09
N ARG A 225 -9.84 20.35 -9.93
CA ARG A 225 -9.61 18.97 -9.45
C ARG A 225 -10.86 18.11 -9.48
N ILE A 226 -12.04 18.71 -9.60
CA ILE A 226 -13.33 18.03 -9.56
C ILE A 226 -14.05 18.25 -10.90
N ALA A 227 -14.44 17.15 -11.55
CA ALA A 227 -15.13 17.17 -12.84
C ALA A 227 -16.64 16.95 -12.68
N SER A 228 -17.07 16.24 -11.63
CA SER A 228 -18.47 16.08 -11.24
C SER A 228 -18.61 16.52 -9.79
N ASP A 229 -19.11 17.75 -9.62
CA ASP A 229 -19.18 18.43 -8.34
C ASP A 229 -20.41 18.01 -7.52
N ARG A 230 -20.37 18.25 -6.22
CA ARG A 230 -21.50 17.98 -5.31
C ARG A 230 -21.50 18.92 -4.12
N GLU A 231 -22.70 19.24 -3.66
CA GLU A 231 -22.89 19.91 -2.37
C GLU A 231 -22.69 18.89 -1.24
N LEU A 232 -21.93 19.30 -0.22
CA LEU A 232 -21.66 18.50 0.97
C LEU A 232 -22.68 18.81 2.06
N LYS A 233 -23.07 17.78 2.82
CA LYS A 233 -24.03 17.92 3.93
C LYS A 233 -23.29 18.19 5.24
N ALA A 234 -23.98 18.86 6.16
CA ALA A 234 -23.46 19.04 7.51
C ALA A 234 -23.14 17.66 8.14
N GLY A 235 -21.95 17.52 8.69
CA GLY A 235 -21.46 16.25 9.26
C GLY A 235 -20.80 15.29 8.25
N ASP A 236 -20.78 15.62 6.96
CA ASP A 236 -19.97 14.87 6.00
C ASP A 236 -18.48 14.95 6.35
N SER A 237 -17.75 13.88 6.06
CA SER A 237 -16.29 13.87 6.17
C SER A 237 -15.70 13.22 4.94
N LEU A 238 -14.75 13.92 4.32
CA LEU A 238 -13.99 13.43 3.17
C LEU A 238 -12.80 12.57 3.61
N ARG A 239 -12.45 12.55 4.90
CA ARG A 239 -11.29 11.83 5.44
C ARG A 239 -11.54 10.32 5.41
N SER A 240 -10.63 9.57 4.80
CA SER A 240 -10.64 8.10 4.91
C SER A 240 -10.15 7.67 6.29
N ARG A 241 -10.92 6.87 7.04
CA ARG A 241 -10.52 6.46 8.40
C ARG A 241 -9.31 5.51 8.41
N ILE A 242 -9.16 4.69 7.38
CA ILE A 242 -8.02 3.80 7.21
C ILE A 242 -7.02 4.44 6.24
N LYS A 243 -5.79 4.62 6.70
CA LYS A 243 -4.67 5.13 5.91
C LYS A 243 -3.72 3.99 5.58
N GLN A 244 -3.49 3.71 4.29
CA GLN A 244 -2.61 2.63 3.89
C GLN A 244 -1.14 3.08 3.83
N VAL A 245 -0.24 2.20 4.22
CA VAL A 245 1.22 2.32 4.08
C VAL A 245 1.69 1.11 3.26
N ALA A 246 2.11 1.37 2.02
CA ALA A 246 2.57 0.35 1.07
C ALA A 246 4.01 0.63 0.62
N ALA A 247 4.64 -0.32 -0.07
CA ALA A 247 6.05 -0.26 -0.48
C ALA A 247 6.47 1.02 -1.23
N GLY A 248 5.57 1.66 -1.98
CA GLY A 248 5.88 2.92 -2.68
C GLY A 248 5.98 4.15 -1.77
N ARG A 249 5.44 4.08 -0.54
CA ARG A 249 5.30 5.20 0.42
C ARG A 249 4.68 6.48 -0.16
N PHE A 250 3.89 6.36 -1.23
CA PHE A 250 3.26 7.51 -1.86
C PHE A 250 2.30 8.22 -0.91
N GLY A 251 2.53 9.53 -0.73
CA GLY A 251 1.68 10.39 0.11
C GLY A 251 1.73 10.07 1.60
N VAL A 252 2.65 9.21 2.06
CA VAL A 252 2.78 8.85 3.48
C VAL A 252 3.60 9.93 4.18
N THR A 253 2.90 10.83 4.86
CA THR A 253 3.49 11.96 5.62
C THR A 253 3.03 11.94 7.07
N ALA A 254 3.68 12.71 7.96
CA ALA A 254 3.29 12.82 9.36
C ALA A 254 1.83 13.28 9.53
N GLU A 255 1.37 14.25 8.74
CA GLU A 255 -0.03 14.72 8.76
C GLU A 255 -1.01 13.64 8.26
N TYR A 256 -0.63 12.90 7.21
CA TYR A 256 -1.43 11.79 6.70
C TYR A 256 -1.63 10.70 7.76
N LEU A 257 -0.57 10.31 8.47
CA LEU A 257 -0.61 9.31 9.54
C LEU A 257 -1.37 9.82 10.78
N ALA A 258 -1.20 11.09 11.15
CA ALA A 258 -1.92 11.71 12.27
C ALA A 258 -3.44 11.78 12.05
N ASN A 259 -3.89 11.75 10.79
CA ASN A 259 -5.31 11.76 10.42
C ASN A 259 -5.91 10.35 10.16
N ALA A 260 -5.27 9.30 10.68
CA ALA A 260 -5.75 7.92 10.63
C ALA A 260 -6.48 7.50 11.93
N ASP A 261 -7.54 6.71 11.80
CA ASP A 261 -8.08 5.91 12.92
C ASP A 261 -7.47 4.49 12.92
N GLN A 262 -7.08 4.03 11.73
CA GLN A 262 -6.33 2.80 11.53
C GLN A 262 -5.26 3.02 10.45
N ILE A 263 -4.05 2.54 10.69
CA ILE A 263 -2.97 2.53 9.71
C ILE A 263 -2.82 1.10 9.20
N GLN A 264 -2.97 0.90 7.89
CA GLN A 264 -2.89 -0.42 7.27
C GLN A 264 -1.57 -0.61 6.53
N ILE A 265 -0.69 -1.46 7.04
CA ILE A 265 0.51 -1.95 6.36
C ILE A 265 0.08 -2.95 5.29
N LYS A 266 0.35 -2.65 4.03
CA LYS A 266 -0.04 -3.49 2.91
C LYS A 266 1.12 -4.39 2.47
N MET A 267 1.17 -5.61 3.00
CA MET A 267 2.15 -6.61 2.54
C MET A 267 1.83 -7.07 1.13
N ALA A 268 0.56 -7.35 0.83
CA ALA A 268 0.14 -7.84 -0.47
C ALA A 268 -1.33 -7.50 -0.79
N GLN A 269 -1.75 -7.84 -2.01
CA GLN A 269 -3.16 -7.84 -2.42
C GLN A 269 -3.47 -9.06 -3.27
N GLY A 270 -4.70 -9.58 -3.18
CA GLY A 270 -5.08 -10.84 -3.84
C GLY A 270 -4.87 -10.88 -5.36
N ALA A 271 -5.05 -9.75 -6.05
CA ALA A 271 -4.93 -9.68 -7.52
C ALA A 271 -3.49 -9.78 -8.05
N LYS A 272 -2.49 -9.62 -7.17
CA LYS A 272 -1.06 -9.71 -7.49
C LYS A 272 -0.19 -9.85 -6.24
N PRO A 273 -0.25 -11.00 -5.56
CA PRO A 273 0.65 -11.30 -4.46
C PRO A 273 2.09 -11.37 -4.96
N GLY A 274 3.04 -10.95 -4.12
CA GLY A 274 4.46 -10.88 -4.45
C GLY A 274 4.86 -9.77 -5.43
N GLU A 275 3.98 -8.78 -5.68
CA GLU A 275 4.25 -7.64 -6.55
C GLU A 275 3.77 -6.31 -5.96
N GLY A 276 4.36 -5.22 -6.44
CA GLY A 276 3.99 -3.86 -6.06
C GLY A 276 2.75 -3.29 -6.77
N GLY A 277 2.27 -2.17 -6.23
CA GLY A 277 1.30 -1.28 -6.86
C GLY A 277 1.72 -0.84 -8.26
N GLN A 278 0.74 -0.63 -9.15
CA GLN A 278 0.99 -0.15 -10.52
C GLN A 278 -0.03 0.93 -10.85
N LEU A 279 0.47 2.09 -11.27
CA LEU A 279 -0.34 3.16 -11.84
C LEU A 279 0.28 3.60 -13.17
N PRO A 280 -0.40 3.37 -14.30
CA PRO A 280 0.08 3.80 -15.61
C PRO A 280 0.30 5.31 -15.68
N GLY A 281 1.35 5.76 -16.39
CA GLY A 281 1.77 7.16 -16.44
C GLY A 281 0.69 8.13 -16.95
N HIS A 282 -0.13 7.69 -17.91
CA HIS A 282 -1.27 8.47 -18.42
C HIS A 282 -2.44 8.61 -17.42
N LYS A 283 -2.35 7.97 -16.25
CA LYS A 283 -3.23 8.22 -15.09
C LYS A 283 -2.56 9.06 -14.01
N VAL A 284 -1.28 9.39 -14.16
CA VAL A 284 -0.53 10.25 -13.25
C VAL A 284 -0.71 11.68 -13.73
N SER A 285 -1.93 12.21 -13.53
CA SER A 285 -2.21 13.64 -13.75
C SER A 285 -1.38 14.50 -12.80
N GLU A 286 -1.29 15.80 -13.05
CA GLU A 286 -0.55 16.70 -12.15
C GLU A 286 -1.09 16.65 -10.70
N TYR A 287 -2.41 16.49 -10.52
CA TYR A 287 -3.00 16.27 -9.19
C TYR A 287 -2.48 15.00 -8.50
N ILE A 288 -2.48 13.87 -9.22
CA ILE A 288 -2.02 12.59 -8.69
C ILE A 288 -0.52 12.64 -8.41
N ALA A 289 0.26 13.24 -9.31
CA ALA A 289 1.69 13.45 -9.13
C ALA A 289 1.99 14.26 -7.87
N ARG A 290 1.21 15.33 -7.62
CA ARG A 290 1.30 16.14 -6.40
C ARG A 290 1.07 15.33 -5.14
N LEU A 291 -0.02 14.57 -5.07
CA LEU A 291 -0.35 13.76 -3.88
C LEU A 291 0.69 12.67 -3.59
N ARG A 292 1.36 12.19 -4.64
CA ARG A 292 2.33 11.10 -4.54
C ARG A 292 3.78 11.57 -4.47
N PHE A 293 4.03 12.89 -4.48
CA PHE A 293 5.37 13.46 -4.57
C PHE A 293 6.18 12.85 -5.73
N SER A 294 5.52 12.77 -6.89
CA SER A 294 6.06 12.22 -8.12
C SER A 294 5.94 13.21 -9.29
N VAL A 295 6.35 12.75 -10.46
CA VAL A 295 6.38 13.54 -11.70
C VAL A 295 5.10 13.25 -12.52
N PRO A 296 4.40 14.27 -13.06
CA PRO A 296 3.26 14.07 -13.96
C PRO A 296 3.64 13.23 -15.19
N GLY A 297 2.73 12.36 -15.64
CA GLY A 297 2.92 11.54 -16.85
C GLY A 297 3.84 10.32 -16.68
N VAL A 298 4.62 10.23 -15.61
CA VAL A 298 5.56 9.12 -15.36
C VAL A 298 4.84 7.97 -14.67
N GLY A 299 5.01 6.75 -15.19
CA GLY A 299 4.41 5.54 -14.61
C GLY A 299 4.96 5.23 -13.22
N LEU A 300 4.08 4.84 -12.29
CA LEU A 300 4.47 4.49 -10.91
C LEU A 300 4.34 2.99 -10.70
N ILE A 301 5.48 2.31 -10.67
CA ILE A 301 5.59 0.91 -10.26
C ILE A 301 6.22 0.91 -8.88
N SER A 302 5.50 0.41 -7.89
CA SER A 302 6.05 0.28 -6.54
C SER A 302 7.01 -0.90 -6.48
N PRO A 303 8.04 -0.85 -5.61
CA PRO A 303 8.83 -2.03 -5.30
C PRO A 303 7.91 -3.18 -4.85
N PRO A 304 8.22 -4.45 -5.17
CA PRO A 304 7.48 -5.58 -4.62
C PRO A 304 7.57 -5.67 -3.09
N PRO A 305 8.76 -5.60 -2.45
CA PRO A 305 8.85 -5.62 -1.00
C PRO A 305 8.73 -4.21 -0.40
N HIS A 306 8.34 -4.16 0.87
CA HIS A 306 8.68 -3.03 1.71
C HIS A 306 10.18 -3.10 2.02
N HIS A 307 10.96 -2.06 1.69
CA HIS A 307 12.41 -2.07 1.93
C HIS A 307 12.80 -1.94 3.42
N ASP A 308 11.80 -1.75 4.29
CA ASP A 308 11.89 -1.78 5.74
C ASP A 308 11.16 -2.98 6.36
N ILE A 309 10.91 -4.03 5.56
CA ILE A 309 10.38 -5.32 6.02
C ILE A 309 11.07 -6.45 5.24
N TYR A 310 12.16 -6.99 5.80
CA TYR A 310 12.82 -8.19 5.27
C TYR A 310 12.65 -9.41 6.16
N SER A 311 12.07 -9.23 7.33
CA SER A 311 11.84 -10.24 8.34
C SER A 311 10.62 -9.89 9.21
N ILE A 312 10.25 -10.78 10.13
CA ILE A 312 9.11 -10.54 11.03
C ILE A 312 9.43 -9.47 12.08
N GLU A 313 10.68 -9.37 12.50
CA GLU A 313 11.19 -8.34 13.41
C GLU A 313 11.19 -6.95 12.75
N ASP A 314 11.43 -6.87 11.44
CA ASP A 314 11.29 -5.61 10.69
C ASP A 314 9.83 -5.19 10.57
N LEU A 315 8.91 -6.15 10.37
CA LEU A 315 7.48 -5.85 10.43
C LEU A 315 7.08 -5.35 11.84
N ALA A 316 7.61 -5.97 12.89
CA ALA A 316 7.41 -5.49 14.26
C ALA A 316 7.96 -4.07 14.45
N GLN A 317 9.10 -3.75 13.84
CA GLN A 317 9.65 -2.40 13.84
C GLN A 317 8.75 -1.41 13.10
N LEU A 318 8.22 -1.75 11.91
CA LEU A 318 7.28 -0.89 11.21
C LEU A 318 5.96 -0.71 11.98
N ILE A 319 5.42 -1.75 12.62
CA ILE A 319 4.24 -1.64 13.50
C ILE A 319 4.53 -0.65 14.63
N HIS A 320 5.71 -0.77 15.26
CA HIS A 320 6.16 0.16 16.29
C HIS A 320 6.26 1.59 15.74
N ASP A 321 6.84 1.79 14.55
CA ASP A 321 6.94 3.10 13.92
C ASP A 321 5.57 3.72 13.64
N MET A 322 4.63 2.95 13.08
CA MET A 322 3.29 3.43 12.78
C MET A 322 2.52 3.78 14.04
N LYS A 323 2.69 3.00 15.12
CA LYS A 323 2.07 3.28 16.41
C LYS A 323 2.65 4.54 17.06
N ASN A 324 3.95 4.78 16.95
CA ASN A 324 4.57 6.03 17.41
C ASN A 324 4.13 7.24 16.54
N ALA A 325 3.93 7.04 15.22
CA ALA A 325 3.48 8.10 14.32
C ALA A 325 2.03 8.52 14.54
N ASN A 326 1.21 7.63 15.11
CA ASN A 326 -0.11 7.96 15.63
C ASN A 326 -0.48 7.04 16.80
N PRO A 327 -0.25 7.48 18.06
CA PRO A 327 -0.53 6.68 19.25
C PRO A 327 -1.98 6.22 19.38
N SER A 328 -2.93 6.95 18.78
CA SER A 328 -4.36 6.63 18.84
C SER A 328 -4.85 5.66 17.76
N ALA A 329 -4.10 5.48 16.67
CA ALA A 329 -4.52 4.62 15.57
C ALA A 329 -4.31 3.13 15.90
N SER A 330 -5.18 2.26 15.39
CA SER A 330 -4.93 0.82 15.35
C SER A 330 -4.01 0.46 14.17
N ILE A 331 -3.19 -0.58 14.32
CA ILE A 331 -2.28 -1.04 13.25
C ILE A 331 -2.82 -2.31 12.62
N SER A 332 -3.07 -2.25 11.31
CA SER A 332 -3.65 -3.32 10.50
C SER A 332 -2.60 -3.86 9.53
N VAL A 333 -2.47 -5.18 9.39
CA VAL A 333 -1.56 -5.81 8.42
C VAL A 333 -2.39 -6.58 7.38
N LYS A 334 -2.25 -6.20 6.11
CA LYS A 334 -2.98 -6.82 5.00
C LYS A 334 -2.14 -7.91 4.33
N LEU A 335 -2.57 -9.16 4.51
CA LEU A 335 -2.00 -10.37 3.94
C LEU A 335 -2.89 -10.91 2.82
N VAL A 336 -2.37 -11.87 2.06
CA VAL A 336 -3.14 -12.63 1.06
C VAL A 336 -3.22 -14.08 1.50
N SER A 337 -4.36 -14.70 1.24
CA SER A 337 -4.58 -16.12 1.43
C SER A 337 -3.63 -16.95 0.57
N GLU A 338 -2.85 -17.81 1.22
CA GLU A 338 -2.02 -18.87 0.64
C GLU A 338 -1.72 -19.88 1.76
N VAL A 339 -1.24 -21.07 1.42
CA VAL A 339 -0.78 -22.04 2.43
C VAL A 339 0.30 -21.43 3.33
N GLY A 340 0.14 -21.56 4.65
CA GLY A 340 1.09 -21.05 5.63
C GLY A 340 0.77 -19.64 6.16
N VAL A 341 -0.24 -18.96 5.61
CA VAL A 341 -0.66 -17.62 6.07
C VAL A 341 -1.04 -17.60 7.55
N GLY A 342 -1.54 -18.71 8.13
CA GLY A 342 -1.86 -18.78 9.54
C GLY A 342 -0.61 -18.66 10.43
N THR A 343 0.51 -19.23 10.00
CA THR A 343 1.80 -19.11 10.69
C THR A 343 2.31 -17.67 10.62
N VAL A 344 2.21 -17.05 9.45
CA VAL A 344 2.55 -15.63 9.27
C VAL A 344 1.68 -14.76 10.17
N ALA A 345 0.36 -15.00 10.21
CA ALA A 345 -0.56 -14.26 11.06
C ALA A 345 -0.24 -14.39 12.56
N ALA A 346 0.23 -15.55 13.02
CA ALA A 346 0.71 -15.72 14.39
C ALA A 346 1.96 -14.86 14.67
N GLY A 347 2.90 -14.78 13.73
CA GLY A 347 4.03 -13.85 13.80
C GLY A 347 3.59 -12.39 13.86
N VAL A 348 2.66 -12.00 12.98
CA VAL A 348 2.08 -10.65 12.90
C VAL A 348 1.39 -10.24 14.20
N SER A 349 0.65 -11.15 14.84
CA SER A 349 0.05 -10.92 16.15
C SER A 349 1.11 -10.73 17.24
N LYS A 350 2.17 -11.56 17.26
CA LYS A 350 3.30 -11.39 18.19
C LYS A 350 4.07 -10.08 17.95
N ALA A 351 4.10 -9.61 16.71
CA ALA A 351 4.64 -8.32 16.31
C ALA A 351 3.75 -7.12 16.69
N LYS A 352 2.67 -7.34 17.46
CA LYS A 352 1.76 -6.33 18.01
C LYS A 352 0.84 -5.64 16.99
N ALA A 353 0.54 -6.27 15.85
CA ALA A 353 -0.53 -5.76 14.98
C ALA A 353 -1.89 -5.89 15.69
N ASP A 354 -2.70 -4.85 15.73
CA ASP A 354 -4.04 -4.85 16.34
C ASP A 354 -5.09 -5.54 15.45
N HIS A 355 -4.79 -5.65 14.15
CA HIS A 355 -5.73 -6.10 13.14
C HIS A 355 -5.02 -6.80 11.98
N ILE A 356 -5.63 -7.83 11.40
CA ILE A 356 -5.12 -8.59 10.27
C ILE A 356 -6.21 -8.68 9.20
N VAL A 357 -5.88 -8.35 7.95
CA VAL A 357 -6.76 -8.59 6.81
C VAL A 357 -6.25 -9.82 6.04
N ILE A 358 -7.13 -10.78 5.80
CA ILE A 358 -6.88 -11.89 4.86
C ILE A 358 -7.62 -11.60 3.56
N SER A 359 -6.87 -11.32 2.49
CA SER A 359 -7.40 -11.10 1.15
C SER A 359 -7.44 -12.38 0.33
N GLY A 360 -8.57 -12.66 -0.32
CA GLY A 360 -8.68 -13.72 -1.33
C GLY A 360 -8.05 -13.31 -2.67
N PHE A 361 -7.59 -14.31 -3.44
CA PHE A 361 -7.02 -14.12 -4.80
C PHE A 361 -7.94 -13.36 -5.76
N ASP A 362 -9.26 -13.45 -5.54
CA ASP A 362 -10.31 -12.86 -6.37
C ASP A 362 -10.52 -11.35 -6.16
N GLY A 363 -9.71 -10.72 -5.29
CA GLY A 363 -9.69 -9.28 -5.08
C GLY A 363 -9.53 -8.47 -6.38
N GLY A 364 -10.19 -7.30 -6.44
CA GLY A 364 -10.10 -6.41 -7.60
C GLY A 364 -8.75 -5.68 -7.73
N THR A 365 -8.46 -5.17 -8.92
CA THR A 365 -7.30 -4.30 -9.17
C THR A 365 -7.56 -3.32 -10.32
N GLY A 366 -6.96 -2.13 -10.24
CA GLY A 366 -6.97 -1.17 -11.33
C GLY A 366 -5.99 -1.51 -12.46
N ALA A 367 -4.85 -2.14 -12.11
CA ALA A 367 -3.81 -2.56 -13.04
C ALA A 367 -2.97 -3.70 -12.43
N SER A 368 -2.85 -4.81 -13.16
CA SER A 368 -2.06 -5.98 -12.77
C SER A 368 -1.80 -6.87 -14.00
N PRO A 369 -0.68 -7.62 -14.05
CA PRO A 369 -0.50 -8.68 -15.04
C PRO A 369 -1.64 -9.71 -14.97
N LEU A 370 -2.08 -10.19 -16.14
CA LEU A 370 -3.13 -11.21 -16.22
C LEU A 370 -2.71 -12.53 -15.55
N SER A 371 -1.43 -12.91 -15.67
CA SER A 371 -0.89 -14.11 -15.02
C SER A 371 -1.07 -14.06 -13.50
N SER A 372 -0.84 -12.91 -12.87
CA SER A 372 -1.00 -12.75 -11.42
C SER A 372 -2.46 -12.71 -10.99
N ILE A 373 -3.35 -12.10 -11.77
CA ILE A 373 -4.81 -12.13 -11.50
C ILE A 373 -5.35 -13.56 -11.52
N LYS A 374 -4.79 -14.43 -12.36
CA LYS A 374 -5.31 -15.78 -12.60
C LYS A 374 -4.62 -16.88 -11.81
N HIS A 375 -3.35 -16.70 -11.44
CA HIS A 375 -2.50 -17.80 -10.98
C HIS A 375 -1.73 -17.50 -9.69
N ALA A 376 -2.05 -16.44 -8.95
CA ALA A 376 -1.38 -16.13 -7.70
C ALA A 376 -2.38 -15.84 -6.56
N GLY A 377 -2.11 -16.41 -5.38
CA GLY A 377 -3.00 -16.38 -4.22
C GLY A 377 -4.03 -17.52 -4.21
N ALA A 378 -4.70 -17.68 -3.09
CA ALA A 378 -5.73 -18.69 -2.84
C ALA A 378 -7.09 -18.07 -2.44
N PRO A 379 -8.19 -18.84 -2.48
CA PRO A 379 -9.49 -18.42 -1.93
C PRO A 379 -9.37 -17.98 -0.47
N TRP A 380 -10.10 -16.93 -0.08
CA TRP A 380 -10.02 -16.42 1.30
C TRP A 380 -10.60 -17.40 2.32
N GLU A 381 -11.49 -18.30 1.91
CA GLU A 381 -12.05 -19.34 2.79
C GLU A 381 -10.95 -20.21 3.39
N LEU A 382 -9.88 -20.50 2.62
CA LEU A 382 -8.72 -21.27 3.06
C LEU A 382 -7.84 -20.47 4.03
N GLY A 383 -7.44 -19.26 3.64
CA GLY A 383 -6.53 -18.45 4.46
C GLY A 383 -7.19 -17.93 5.74
N LEU A 384 -8.47 -17.58 5.70
CA LEU A 384 -9.22 -17.11 6.87
C LEU A 384 -9.36 -18.22 7.91
N SER A 385 -9.77 -19.42 7.48
CA SER A 385 -9.90 -20.57 8.38
C SER A 385 -8.55 -20.98 8.97
N GLU A 386 -7.48 -21.05 8.15
CA GLU A 386 -6.14 -21.34 8.64
C GLU A 386 -5.66 -20.31 9.67
N THR A 387 -5.91 -19.02 9.41
CA THR A 387 -5.56 -17.92 10.32
C THR A 387 -6.33 -18.03 11.63
N GLN A 388 -7.65 -18.21 11.56
CA GLN A 388 -8.51 -18.41 12.72
C GLN A 388 -8.02 -19.58 13.58
N GLN A 389 -7.83 -20.75 12.95
CA GLN A 389 -7.41 -21.97 13.63
C GLN A 389 -6.04 -21.79 14.30
N THR A 390 -5.06 -21.23 13.58
CA THR A 390 -3.70 -21.05 14.08
C THR A 390 -3.65 -20.06 15.25
N LEU A 391 -4.35 -18.93 15.15
CA LEU A 391 -4.38 -17.94 16.22
C LEU A 391 -5.08 -18.46 17.48
N VAL A 392 -6.14 -19.26 17.33
CA VAL A 392 -6.83 -19.90 18.47
C VAL A 392 -5.91 -20.93 19.14
N LEU A 393 -5.25 -21.80 18.36
CA LEU A 393 -4.28 -22.79 18.86
C LEU A 393 -3.16 -22.14 19.68
N ASN A 394 -2.69 -20.97 19.23
CA ASN A 394 -1.59 -20.24 19.88
C ASN A 394 -2.07 -19.26 20.97
N ARG A 395 -3.38 -19.20 21.28
CA ARG A 395 -3.97 -18.24 22.24
C ARG A 395 -3.66 -16.76 21.90
N LEU A 396 -3.63 -16.46 20.61
CA LEU A 396 -3.36 -15.12 20.07
C LEU A 396 -4.63 -14.47 19.51
N ARG A 397 -5.69 -15.24 19.24
CA ARG A 397 -6.89 -14.76 18.54
C ARG A 397 -7.60 -13.58 19.23
N GLY A 398 -7.58 -13.54 20.56
CA GLY A 398 -8.18 -12.45 21.34
C GLY A 398 -7.53 -11.08 21.08
N ARG A 399 -6.24 -11.05 20.71
CA ARG A 399 -5.41 -9.84 20.58
C ARG A 399 -5.64 -9.05 19.30
N VAL A 400 -6.23 -9.68 18.30
CA VAL A 400 -6.26 -9.16 16.93
C VAL A 400 -7.65 -9.25 16.35
N GLY A 401 -8.11 -8.16 15.73
CA GLY A 401 -9.27 -8.19 14.84
C GLY A 401 -8.93 -8.87 13.52
N LEU A 402 -9.77 -9.79 13.04
CA LEU A 402 -9.65 -10.40 11.72
C LEU A 402 -10.64 -9.77 10.76
N GLN A 403 -10.15 -9.23 9.65
CA GLN A 403 -10.97 -8.83 8.52
C GLN A 403 -10.75 -9.76 7.34
N VAL A 404 -11.81 -10.03 6.59
CA VAL A 404 -11.71 -10.72 5.30
C VAL A 404 -12.12 -9.81 4.16
N ASP A 405 -11.39 -9.86 3.04
CA ASP A 405 -11.84 -9.30 1.77
C ASP A 405 -11.59 -10.26 0.59
N GLY A 406 -12.25 -10.03 -0.54
CA GLY A 406 -12.21 -10.95 -1.69
C GLY A 406 -13.60 -11.23 -2.24
N GLN A 407 -14.07 -10.34 -3.11
CA GLN A 407 -15.36 -10.49 -3.80
C GLN A 407 -16.59 -10.72 -2.89
N LEU A 408 -16.60 -10.24 -1.64
CA LEU A 408 -17.80 -10.20 -0.80
C LEU A 408 -18.85 -9.26 -1.44
N LYS A 409 -20.10 -9.73 -1.51
CA LYS A 409 -21.19 -9.09 -2.27
C LYS A 409 -22.54 -9.05 -1.56
N THR A 410 -22.78 -9.99 -0.64
CA THR A 410 -24.09 -10.23 -0.02
C THR A 410 -23.96 -10.46 1.49
N GLY A 411 -25.07 -10.38 2.21
CA GLY A 411 -25.15 -10.75 3.62
C GLY A 411 -24.76 -12.21 3.87
N ARG A 412 -24.99 -13.10 2.90
CA ARG A 412 -24.53 -14.51 2.98
C ARG A 412 -23.00 -14.63 2.96
N ASP A 413 -22.31 -13.85 2.13
CA ASP A 413 -20.84 -13.84 2.13
C ASP A 413 -20.29 -13.38 3.49
N VAL A 414 -20.92 -12.36 4.09
CA VAL A 414 -20.57 -11.85 5.42
C VAL A 414 -20.77 -12.92 6.48
N LEU A 415 -21.91 -13.61 6.46
CA LEU A 415 -22.21 -14.70 7.39
C LEU A 415 -21.15 -15.81 7.32
N ILE A 416 -20.79 -16.27 6.13
CA ILE A 416 -19.77 -17.30 5.96
C ILE A 416 -18.41 -16.81 6.46
N GLY A 417 -18.04 -15.56 6.16
CA GLY A 417 -16.83 -14.95 6.72
C GLY A 417 -16.83 -14.93 8.25
N ALA A 418 -17.95 -14.58 8.88
CA ALA A 418 -18.10 -14.60 10.33
C ALA A 418 -17.90 -16.02 10.88
N LEU A 419 -18.62 -17.00 10.34
CA LEU A 419 -18.52 -18.41 10.75
C LEU A 419 -17.10 -18.97 10.62
N LEU A 420 -16.33 -18.52 9.62
CA LEU A 420 -14.93 -18.88 9.43
C LEU A 420 -13.95 -18.08 10.30
N GLY A 421 -14.39 -17.03 11.00
CA GLY A 421 -13.62 -16.35 12.03
C GLY A 421 -13.39 -14.84 11.84
N ALA A 422 -13.96 -14.20 10.82
CA ALA A 422 -13.80 -12.76 10.61
C ALA A 422 -14.66 -11.92 11.58
N ASP A 423 -14.05 -10.88 12.17
CA ASP A 423 -14.73 -9.83 12.94
C ASP A 423 -15.25 -8.68 12.04
N GLU A 424 -14.55 -8.43 10.92
CA GLU A 424 -14.81 -7.34 9.97
C GLU A 424 -14.78 -7.80 8.50
N PHE A 425 -15.39 -7.02 7.60
CA PHE A 425 -15.66 -7.42 6.21
C PHE A 425 -15.33 -6.29 5.22
N GLY A 426 -14.39 -6.55 4.31
CA GLY A 426 -13.95 -5.60 3.29
C GLY A 426 -14.67 -5.76 1.96
N PHE A 427 -15.17 -4.64 1.42
CA PHE A 427 -15.88 -4.58 0.14
C PHE A 427 -15.20 -3.59 -0.81
N ALA A 428 -14.74 -4.06 -1.97
CA ALA A 428 -14.10 -3.21 -2.97
C ALA A 428 -14.96 -3.08 -4.24
N THR A 429 -15.11 -4.18 -4.99
CA THR A 429 -15.75 -4.14 -6.31
C THR A 429 -17.24 -3.81 -6.24
N ALA A 430 -17.99 -4.35 -5.27
CA ALA A 430 -19.43 -4.10 -5.17
C ALA A 430 -19.76 -2.61 -4.93
N PRO A 431 -19.12 -1.90 -3.98
CA PRO A 431 -19.26 -0.44 -3.87
C PRO A 431 -18.93 0.32 -5.17
N LEU A 432 -17.89 -0.07 -5.92
CA LEU A 432 -17.62 0.56 -7.21
C LEU A 432 -18.72 0.28 -8.26
N VAL A 433 -19.34 -0.91 -8.24
CA VAL A 433 -20.50 -1.22 -9.09
C VAL A 433 -21.69 -0.33 -8.72
N VAL A 434 -21.93 -0.14 -7.42
CA VAL A 434 -22.97 0.77 -6.89
C VAL A 434 -22.73 2.22 -7.33
N GLU A 435 -21.48 2.66 -7.36
CA GLU A 435 -21.08 3.98 -7.87
C GLU A 435 -21.20 4.12 -9.40
N GLY A 436 -21.41 3.03 -10.13
CA GLY A 436 -21.68 3.05 -11.56
C GLY A 436 -20.81 2.13 -12.42
N CYS A 437 -19.83 1.41 -11.84
CA CYS A 437 -19.00 0.49 -12.61
C CYS A 437 -19.83 -0.59 -13.33
N ILE A 438 -19.61 -0.72 -14.63
CA ILE A 438 -20.27 -1.71 -15.51
C ILE A 438 -19.39 -2.91 -15.85
N MET A 439 -18.29 -3.09 -15.11
CA MET A 439 -17.35 -4.21 -15.25
C MET A 439 -16.71 -4.38 -16.64
N MET A 440 -16.41 -3.26 -17.31
CA MET A 440 -15.73 -3.25 -18.63
C MET A 440 -14.26 -3.73 -18.59
N ARG A 441 -13.64 -3.76 -17.40
CA ARG A 441 -12.24 -4.21 -17.15
C ARG A 441 -11.15 -3.43 -17.93
N LYS A 442 -11.42 -2.17 -18.27
CA LYS A 442 -10.45 -1.23 -18.90
C LYS A 442 -9.88 -0.18 -17.93
N CYS A 443 -9.87 -0.49 -16.63
CA CYS A 443 -9.46 0.44 -15.56
C CYS A 443 -8.03 0.99 -15.76
N HIS A 444 -7.13 0.17 -16.28
CA HIS A 444 -5.72 0.51 -16.54
C HIS A 444 -5.54 1.42 -17.76
N LEU A 445 -6.51 1.48 -18.67
CA LEU A 445 -6.41 2.25 -19.91
C LEU A 445 -6.83 3.71 -19.76
N ASN A 446 -7.30 4.12 -18.57
CA ASN A 446 -7.85 5.46 -18.32
C ASN A 446 -9.15 5.77 -19.11
N THR A 447 -9.77 4.77 -19.73
CA THR A 447 -10.94 4.94 -20.61
C THR A 447 -12.26 4.48 -19.96
N CYS A 448 -12.40 4.67 -18.65
CA CYS A 448 -13.60 4.26 -17.92
C CYS A 448 -14.82 5.07 -18.41
N PRO A 449 -15.86 4.42 -18.98
CA PRO A 449 -16.96 5.14 -19.64
C PRO A 449 -17.92 5.84 -18.66
N VAL A 450 -17.79 5.56 -17.36
CA VAL A 450 -18.70 5.99 -16.29
C VAL A 450 -17.98 6.83 -15.21
N GLY A 451 -16.76 7.29 -15.49
CA GLY A 451 -16.03 8.20 -14.60
C GLY A 451 -15.53 7.59 -13.28
N VAL A 452 -15.57 6.26 -13.10
CA VAL A 452 -15.12 5.58 -11.86
C VAL A 452 -13.60 5.37 -11.83
N ALA A 453 -13.04 4.69 -12.83
CA ALA A 453 -11.63 4.25 -12.83
C ALA A 453 -10.77 5.01 -13.86
N THR A 454 -10.87 6.35 -13.86
CA THR A 454 -10.19 7.23 -14.81
C THR A 454 -9.80 8.56 -14.18
N GLN A 455 -8.72 9.16 -14.67
CA GLN A 455 -8.26 10.52 -14.40
C GLN A 455 -8.52 11.49 -15.56
N ASP A 456 -9.09 10.99 -16.68
CA ASP A 456 -9.53 11.80 -17.80
C ASP A 456 -10.68 12.74 -17.37
N PRO A 457 -10.54 14.06 -17.49
CA PRO A 457 -11.58 15.00 -17.03
C PRO A 457 -12.92 14.83 -17.74
N GLU A 458 -12.94 14.55 -19.05
CA GLU A 458 -14.19 14.39 -19.82
C GLU A 458 -14.93 13.12 -19.44
N LEU A 459 -14.20 12.04 -19.16
CA LEU A 459 -14.81 10.80 -18.67
C LEU A 459 -15.27 10.92 -17.21
N ARG A 460 -14.57 11.70 -16.38
CA ARG A 460 -14.96 11.94 -14.98
C ARG A 460 -16.26 12.76 -14.86
N LYS A 461 -16.57 13.64 -15.82
CA LYS A 461 -17.89 14.32 -15.90
C LYS A 461 -19.07 13.33 -15.97
N LYS A 462 -18.84 12.10 -16.44
CA LYS A 462 -19.86 11.04 -16.54
C LYS A 462 -20.12 10.32 -15.20
N PHE A 463 -19.38 10.65 -14.16
CA PHE A 463 -19.56 10.03 -12.84
C PHE A 463 -20.88 10.49 -12.21
N SER A 464 -21.71 9.51 -11.81
CA SER A 464 -23.05 9.72 -11.26
C SER A 464 -23.28 9.01 -9.91
N GLY A 465 -22.24 8.40 -9.34
CA GLY A 465 -22.31 7.73 -8.04
C GLY A 465 -22.56 8.74 -6.91
N GLN A 466 -23.46 8.39 -5.99
CA GLN A 466 -23.79 9.21 -4.82
C GLN A 466 -23.52 8.45 -3.53
N PRO A 467 -23.14 9.14 -2.43
CA PRO A 467 -22.88 8.48 -1.15
C PRO A 467 -24.10 7.67 -0.67
N GLU A 468 -25.31 8.17 -0.91
CA GLU A 468 -26.58 7.53 -0.56
C GLU A 468 -26.70 6.13 -1.18
N HIS A 469 -26.25 5.93 -2.42
CA HIS A 469 -26.31 4.61 -3.06
C HIS A 469 -25.44 3.60 -2.32
N VAL A 470 -24.24 4.02 -1.92
CA VAL A 470 -23.28 3.19 -1.17
C VAL A 470 -23.80 2.91 0.24
N VAL A 471 -24.41 3.91 0.90
CA VAL A 471 -25.09 3.75 2.19
C VAL A 471 -26.19 2.68 2.09
N ASN A 472 -27.09 2.80 1.10
CA ASN A 472 -28.17 1.85 0.88
C ASN A 472 -27.64 0.42 0.68
N TYR A 473 -26.58 0.26 -0.12
CA TYR A 473 -25.95 -1.05 -0.33
C TYR A 473 -25.51 -1.72 0.97
N PHE A 474 -24.79 -0.99 1.83
CA PHE A 474 -24.31 -1.56 3.08
C PHE A 474 -25.44 -1.88 4.07
N PHE A 475 -26.48 -1.05 4.12
CA PHE A 475 -27.67 -1.39 4.89
C PHE A 475 -28.41 -2.61 4.33
N PHE A 476 -28.50 -2.78 3.01
CA PHE A 476 -29.10 -3.99 2.43
C PHE A 476 -28.31 -5.26 2.76
N VAL A 477 -26.98 -5.21 2.68
CA VAL A 477 -26.12 -6.33 3.09
C VAL A 477 -26.32 -6.67 4.57
N ALA A 478 -26.39 -5.64 5.43
CA ALA A 478 -26.63 -5.84 6.85
C ALA A 478 -28.02 -6.40 7.15
N GLU A 479 -29.07 -5.91 6.49
CA GLU A 479 -30.44 -6.44 6.64
C GLU A 479 -30.55 -7.89 6.15
N GLU A 480 -29.92 -8.24 5.03
CA GLU A 480 -29.85 -9.64 4.58
C GLU A 480 -29.14 -10.52 5.63
N LEU A 481 -28.04 -10.03 6.23
CA LEU A 481 -27.38 -10.75 7.31
C LEU A 481 -28.31 -10.94 8.52
N ARG A 482 -29.05 -9.91 8.92
CA ARG A 482 -30.02 -10.00 10.03
C ARG A 482 -31.10 -11.04 9.76
N GLU A 483 -31.59 -11.14 8.52
CA GLU A 483 -32.55 -12.18 8.12
C GLU A 483 -31.97 -13.60 8.31
N TYR A 484 -30.71 -13.83 7.94
CA TYR A 484 -30.06 -15.12 8.21
C TYR A 484 -29.85 -15.36 9.71
N MET A 485 -29.39 -14.36 10.45
CA MET A 485 -29.18 -14.45 11.91
C MET A 485 -30.47 -14.84 12.62
N ALA A 486 -31.59 -14.18 12.28
CA ALA A 486 -32.91 -14.48 12.80
C ALA A 486 -33.32 -15.93 12.51
N GLN A 487 -33.15 -16.38 11.25
CA GLN A 487 -33.46 -17.77 10.85
C GLN A 487 -32.59 -18.80 11.57
N MET A 488 -31.32 -18.48 11.84
CA MET A 488 -30.39 -19.36 12.53
C MET A 488 -30.56 -19.36 14.06
N GLY A 489 -31.31 -18.39 14.61
CA GLY A 489 -31.47 -18.22 16.06
C GLY A 489 -30.36 -17.44 16.76
N ALA A 490 -29.57 -16.65 16.02
CA ALA A 490 -28.49 -15.80 16.55
C ALA A 490 -28.95 -14.34 16.68
N ARG A 491 -28.60 -13.67 17.77
CA ARG A 491 -28.99 -12.27 18.03
C ARG A 491 -27.87 -11.27 17.73
N LYS A 492 -26.62 -11.72 17.83
CA LYS A 492 -25.42 -10.91 17.58
C LYS A 492 -24.46 -11.61 16.64
N VAL A 493 -23.75 -10.84 15.81
CA VAL A 493 -22.70 -11.36 14.92
C VAL A 493 -21.61 -12.05 15.73
N ASP A 494 -21.30 -11.54 16.93
CA ASP A 494 -20.30 -12.14 17.83
C ASP A 494 -20.65 -13.58 18.27
N GLU A 495 -21.93 -13.96 18.26
CA GLU A 495 -22.37 -15.34 18.56
C GLU A 495 -22.01 -16.32 17.42
N LEU A 496 -21.71 -15.79 16.23
CA LEU A 496 -21.41 -16.54 15.01
C LEU A 496 -19.91 -16.59 14.70
N ILE A 497 -19.11 -15.64 15.22
CA ILE A 497 -17.70 -15.54 14.85
C ILE A 497 -16.93 -16.82 15.24
N GLY A 498 -16.33 -17.47 14.24
CA GLY A 498 -15.55 -18.70 14.41
C GLY A 498 -16.39 -19.97 14.66
N ARG A 499 -17.72 -19.91 14.50
CA ARG A 499 -18.63 -21.05 14.60
C ARG A 499 -18.71 -21.88 13.31
N SER A 500 -17.55 -22.31 12.81
CA SER A 500 -17.46 -23.15 11.60
C SER A 500 -18.17 -24.50 11.72
N ASP A 501 -18.55 -24.94 12.93
CA ASP A 501 -19.43 -26.08 13.19
C ASP A 501 -20.85 -25.91 12.61
N LEU A 502 -21.27 -24.67 12.35
CA LEU A 502 -22.52 -24.33 11.71
C LEU A 502 -22.43 -24.34 10.17
N LEU A 503 -21.28 -24.70 9.61
CA LEU A 503 -21.13 -24.91 8.17
C LEU A 503 -21.22 -26.40 7.84
N ASP A 504 -21.82 -26.69 6.70
CA ASP A 504 -21.86 -28.02 6.11
C ASP A 504 -21.55 -27.95 4.62
N THR A 505 -21.34 -29.10 4.01
CA THR A 505 -21.20 -29.23 2.56
C THR A 505 -22.58 -29.43 1.92
N ARG A 506 -22.81 -28.79 0.77
CA ARG A 506 -24.08 -28.89 0.06
C ARG A 506 -24.40 -30.33 -0.32
N LYS A 507 -25.58 -30.82 0.06
CA LYS A 507 -26.00 -32.18 -0.32
C LYS A 507 -26.27 -32.24 -1.82
N GLY A 508 -25.82 -33.30 -2.48
CA GLY A 508 -26.08 -33.55 -3.90
C GLY A 508 -25.22 -32.73 -4.88
N ILE A 509 -23.92 -32.57 -4.61
CA ILE A 509 -22.96 -31.99 -5.56
C ILE A 509 -23.02 -32.74 -6.90
N ALA A 510 -23.74 -32.18 -7.87
CA ALA A 510 -24.06 -32.86 -9.12
C ALA A 510 -22.84 -32.95 -10.06
N HIS A 511 -21.99 -31.92 -10.05
CA HIS A 511 -20.87 -31.82 -10.98
C HIS A 511 -19.75 -32.82 -10.63
N TRP A 512 -19.36 -33.62 -11.61
CA TRP A 512 -18.41 -34.74 -11.44
C TRP A 512 -17.05 -34.31 -10.87
N LYS A 513 -16.52 -33.14 -11.25
CA LYS A 513 -15.25 -32.61 -10.69
C LYS A 513 -15.32 -32.16 -9.22
N ALA A 514 -16.52 -31.94 -8.69
CA ALA A 514 -16.70 -31.44 -7.33
C ALA A 514 -17.01 -32.57 -6.32
N ARG A 515 -17.22 -33.82 -6.79
CA ARG A 515 -17.56 -34.98 -5.93
C ARG A 515 -16.42 -35.44 -5.01
N GLY A 516 -15.18 -35.04 -5.28
CA GLY A 516 -14.00 -35.40 -4.48
C GLY A 516 -13.49 -34.29 -3.56
N LEU A 517 -14.19 -33.16 -3.45
CA LEU A 517 -13.78 -32.06 -2.57
C LEU A 517 -14.07 -32.39 -1.11
N ASP A 518 -13.12 -32.12 -0.23
CA ASP A 518 -13.24 -32.24 1.23
C ASP A 518 -12.99 -30.89 1.92
N PHE A 519 -13.98 -30.41 2.67
CA PHE A 519 -13.90 -29.15 3.41
C PHE A 519 -13.71 -29.34 4.92
N SER A 520 -13.51 -30.58 5.39
CA SER A 520 -13.32 -30.91 6.80
C SER A 520 -12.21 -30.08 7.47
N ARG A 521 -11.11 -29.85 6.76
CA ARG A 521 -9.97 -29.03 7.23
C ARG A 521 -10.31 -27.53 7.38
N ILE A 522 -11.21 -27.01 6.55
CA ILE A 522 -11.67 -25.61 6.64
C ILE A 522 -12.62 -25.46 7.83
N PHE A 523 -13.52 -26.43 8.02
CA PHE A 523 -14.53 -26.37 9.07
C PHE A 523 -14.00 -26.77 10.46
N TYR A 524 -12.79 -27.33 10.51
CA TYR A 524 -12.15 -27.75 11.74
C TYR A 524 -12.09 -26.62 12.78
N GLN A 525 -12.50 -26.95 14.01
CA GLN A 525 -12.39 -26.09 15.17
C GLN A 525 -11.33 -26.65 16.13
N PRO A 526 -10.30 -25.86 16.50
CA PRO A 526 -9.34 -26.27 17.50
C PRO A 526 -10.00 -26.61 18.83
N ALA A 527 -9.60 -27.76 19.40
CA ALA A 527 -9.97 -28.16 20.75
C ALA A 527 -9.13 -27.36 21.77
N VAL A 528 -9.71 -26.26 22.28
CA VAL A 528 -9.10 -25.38 23.27
C VAL A 528 -10.03 -25.19 24.48
N PRO A 529 -9.52 -24.90 25.69
CA PRO A 529 -10.35 -24.64 26.86
C PRO A 529 -11.37 -23.51 26.63
N PRO A 530 -12.53 -23.52 27.32
CA PRO A 530 -13.60 -22.51 27.12
C PRO A 530 -13.17 -21.05 27.29
N GLY A 531 -12.12 -20.78 28.07
CA GLY A 531 -11.58 -19.43 28.27
C GLY A 531 -10.69 -18.90 27.13
N VAL A 532 -10.37 -19.71 26.11
CA VAL A 532 -9.57 -19.24 24.97
C VAL A 532 -10.47 -18.50 23.99
N ALA A 533 -10.15 -17.23 23.74
CA ALA A 533 -10.89 -16.38 22.82
C ALA A 533 -10.90 -16.95 21.39
N ARG A 534 -12.08 -16.92 20.76
CA ARG A 534 -12.31 -17.30 19.35
C ARG A 534 -12.59 -16.10 18.44
N LEU A 535 -12.84 -14.94 19.04
CA LEU A 535 -13.00 -13.66 18.39
C LEU A 535 -12.11 -12.62 19.07
N HIS A 536 -12.06 -11.40 18.52
CA HIS A 536 -11.28 -10.31 19.09
C HIS A 536 -11.89 -9.88 20.44
N ALA A 537 -11.07 -9.77 21.49
CA ALA A 537 -11.54 -9.58 22.85
C ALA A 537 -10.66 -8.66 23.71
N GLU A 538 -9.43 -8.33 23.29
CA GLU A 538 -8.50 -7.52 24.07
C GLU A 538 -7.72 -6.54 23.19
N THR A 539 -7.28 -5.43 23.77
CA THR A 539 -6.39 -4.47 23.12
C THR A 539 -4.94 -4.79 23.45
N GLN A 540 -4.02 -4.50 22.51
CA GLN A 540 -2.60 -4.75 22.75
C GLN A 540 -1.92 -3.54 23.40
N ASP A 541 -1.04 -3.83 24.37
CA ASP A 541 -0.07 -2.85 24.87
C ASP A 541 1.14 -2.79 23.93
N HIS A 542 1.35 -1.61 23.35
CA HIS A 542 2.45 -1.25 22.45
C HIS A 542 3.64 -0.63 23.19
N GLU A 543 3.59 -0.56 24.53
CA GLU A 543 4.64 -0.07 25.42
C GLU A 543 5.04 1.40 25.16
N LEU A 544 4.15 2.21 24.58
CA LEU A 544 4.42 3.61 24.22
C LEU A 544 4.85 4.46 25.43
N GLY A 545 4.43 4.10 26.65
CA GLY A 545 4.85 4.77 27.87
C GLY A 545 6.36 4.70 28.14
N LYS A 546 7.08 3.75 27.53
CA LYS A 546 8.54 3.59 27.65
C LYS A 546 9.31 4.41 26.61
N ALA A 547 8.65 4.97 25.61
CA ALA A 547 9.31 5.71 24.53
C ALA A 547 10.04 6.95 25.06
N LEU A 548 11.25 7.20 24.54
CA LEU A 548 12.05 8.39 24.88
C LEU A 548 11.31 9.69 24.54
N ASP A 549 10.48 9.66 23.50
CA ASP A 549 9.66 10.78 23.06
C ASP A 549 8.77 11.36 24.14
N ASN A 550 8.29 10.58 25.12
CA ASN A 550 7.51 11.13 26.22
C ASN A 550 8.28 12.22 26.99
N LYS A 551 9.60 12.01 27.17
CA LYS A 551 10.49 13.01 27.79
C LYS A 551 10.74 14.19 26.85
N LEU A 552 10.92 13.93 25.55
CA LEU A 552 11.15 14.97 24.55
C LEU A 552 9.93 15.89 24.42
N ILE A 553 8.72 15.33 24.33
CA ILE A 553 7.44 16.05 24.25
C ILE A 553 7.24 16.92 25.49
N ALA A 554 7.50 16.37 26.69
CA ALA A 554 7.38 17.14 27.93
C ALA A 554 8.30 18.37 27.93
N LYS A 555 9.56 18.21 27.51
CA LYS A 555 10.53 19.32 27.40
C LYS A 555 10.22 20.27 26.24
N ALA A 556 9.58 19.80 25.17
CA ALA A 556 9.25 20.57 23.98
C ALA A 556 7.97 21.42 24.11
N ARG A 557 7.26 21.38 25.24
CA ARG A 557 6.00 22.13 25.45
C ARG A 557 6.05 23.61 25.03
N PRO A 558 7.09 24.39 25.37
CA PRO A 558 7.16 25.79 24.91
C PRO A 558 7.18 25.94 23.37
N ALA A 559 7.81 25.01 22.66
CA ALA A 559 7.82 24.96 21.20
C ALA A 559 6.47 24.50 20.64
N LEU A 560 5.87 23.46 21.23
CA LEU A 560 4.60 22.88 20.77
C LEU A 560 3.38 23.77 21.02
N ASP A 561 3.38 24.55 22.09
CA ASP A 561 2.22 25.35 22.47
C ASP A 561 2.34 26.79 21.96
N ASN A 562 3.56 27.34 21.90
CA ASN A 562 3.81 28.76 21.62
C ASN A 562 4.84 29.03 20.51
N LYS A 563 5.29 28.00 19.79
CA LYS A 563 6.32 28.12 18.74
C LYS A 563 7.61 28.81 19.19
N LYS A 564 7.96 28.69 20.47
CA LYS A 564 9.20 29.26 21.03
C LYS A 564 10.39 28.35 20.71
N PRO A 565 11.57 28.91 20.36
CA PRO A 565 12.79 28.13 20.22
C PRO A 565 13.14 27.36 21.50
N VAL A 566 13.40 26.05 21.38
CA VAL A 566 13.79 25.17 22.48
C VAL A 566 14.96 24.30 22.04
N THR A 567 15.98 24.16 22.91
CA THR A 567 17.05 23.18 22.75
C THR A 567 16.98 22.15 23.87
N ILE A 568 17.04 20.87 23.50
CA ILE A 568 16.99 19.73 24.43
C ILE A 568 18.27 18.91 24.28
N GLU A 569 18.90 18.56 25.38
CA GLU A 569 19.97 17.56 25.40
C GLU A 569 19.45 16.22 25.95
N SER A 570 19.85 15.13 25.30
CA SER A 570 19.45 13.77 25.68
C SER A 570 20.54 12.74 25.38
N ALA A 571 20.75 11.78 26.28
CA ALA A 571 21.47 10.57 25.92
C ALA A 571 20.56 9.66 25.08
N ILE A 572 21.16 8.82 24.23
CA ILE A 572 20.45 7.83 23.43
C ILE A 572 21.24 6.51 23.36
N GLY A 573 20.52 5.39 23.40
CA GLY A 573 21.06 4.05 23.20
C GLY A 573 20.30 3.29 22.11
N ASN A 574 20.87 2.20 21.60
CA ASN A 574 20.31 1.45 20.47
C ASN A 574 18.93 0.83 20.77
N VAL A 575 18.57 0.68 22.04
CA VAL A 575 17.23 0.27 22.50
C VAL A 575 16.18 1.35 22.30
N ASN A 576 16.58 2.62 22.15
CA ASN A 576 15.69 3.74 21.86
C ASN A 576 15.43 3.78 20.36
N ARG A 577 14.31 3.15 19.97
CA ARG A 577 13.85 3.05 18.58
C ARG A 577 12.81 4.13 18.30
N THR A 578 12.70 4.52 17.03
CA THR A 578 11.67 5.44 16.52
C THR A 578 11.63 6.80 17.24
N VAL A 579 12.79 7.27 17.70
CA VAL A 579 12.90 8.53 18.45
C VAL A 579 12.54 9.71 17.57
N GLY A 580 11.71 10.62 18.09
CA GLY A 580 11.23 11.84 17.45
C GLY A 580 9.90 11.71 16.73
N THR A 581 9.40 10.49 16.55
CA THR A 581 8.19 10.25 15.76
C THR A 581 6.91 10.63 16.51
N MET A 582 6.80 10.37 17.81
CA MET A 582 5.65 10.84 18.60
C MET A 582 5.72 12.37 18.78
N LEU A 583 6.92 12.92 18.95
CA LEU A 583 7.11 14.37 18.95
C LEU A 583 6.63 15.00 17.62
N SER A 584 6.94 14.36 16.51
CA SER A 584 6.48 14.80 15.18
C SER A 584 4.97 14.65 15.00
N HIS A 585 4.36 13.60 15.59
CA HIS A 585 2.90 13.48 15.66
C HIS A 585 2.26 14.69 16.35
N GLU A 586 2.82 15.13 17.49
CA GLU A 586 2.32 16.30 18.20
C GLU A 586 2.39 17.58 17.36
N VAL A 587 3.45 17.77 16.56
CA VAL A 587 3.59 18.88 15.62
C VAL A 587 2.57 18.77 14.49
N ALA A 588 2.51 17.60 13.81
CA ALA A 588 1.62 17.39 12.67
C ALA A 588 0.14 17.52 13.04
N LYS A 589 -0.26 17.06 14.24
CA LYS A 589 -1.64 17.17 14.73
C LYS A 589 -2.06 18.63 14.99
N ARG A 590 -1.12 19.50 15.39
CA ARG A 590 -1.41 20.93 15.67
C ARG A 590 -1.31 21.80 14.43
N TYR A 591 -0.33 21.51 13.57
CA TYR A 591 0.10 22.44 12.52
C TYR A 591 0.09 21.85 11.11
N GLY A 592 -0.32 20.58 10.95
CA GLY A 592 -0.28 19.87 9.68
C GLY A 592 1.13 19.79 9.09
N GLN A 593 1.23 19.67 7.77
CA GLN A 593 2.51 19.68 7.05
C GLN A 593 3.26 21.02 7.12
N ALA A 594 2.58 22.13 7.43
CA ALA A 594 3.26 23.41 7.60
C ALA A 594 4.25 23.38 8.78
N GLY A 595 3.95 22.58 9.80
CA GLY A 595 4.82 22.33 10.95
C GLY A 595 5.15 23.60 11.74
N LEU A 596 6.35 23.60 12.33
CA LEU A 596 6.90 24.75 13.06
C LEU A 596 7.85 25.53 12.14
N PRO A 597 8.14 26.82 12.46
CA PRO A 597 9.25 27.53 11.83
C PRO A 597 10.56 26.74 11.97
N ASP A 598 11.46 26.89 11.01
CA ASP A 598 12.72 26.16 10.99
C ASP A 598 13.53 26.44 12.28
N ASP A 599 14.20 25.41 12.81
CA ASP A 599 15.01 25.47 14.04
C ASP A 599 14.25 25.93 15.32
N THR A 600 12.93 25.78 15.35
CA THR A 600 12.13 26.00 16.57
C THR A 600 12.44 24.96 17.65
N LEU A 601 12.75 23.72 17.29
CA LEU A 601 13.06 22.67 18.25
C LEU A 601 14.32 21.91 17.85
N THR A 602 15.39 22.10 18.60
CA THR A 602 16.64 21.36 18.41
C THR A 602 16.82 20.33 19.51
N VAL A 603 17.07 19.08 19.14
CA VAL A 603 17.39 18.01 20.08
C VAL A 603 18.78 17.48 19.79
N LYS A 604 19.68 17.64 20.77
CA LYS A 604 21.06 17.19 20.72
C LYS A 604 21.19 15.87 21.47
N PHE A 605 21.64 14.85 20.75
CA PHE A 605 21.81 13.50 21.25
C PHE A 605 23.29 13.13 21.35
N LYS A 606 23.63 12.32 22.36
CA LYS A 606 24.92 11.63 22.47
C LYS A 606 24.71 10.14 22.68
N GLY A 607 25.34 9.31 21.86
CA GLY A 607 25.28 7.85 21.94
C GLY A 607 24.93 7.17 20.62
N ALA A 608 24.38 5.97 20.66
CA ALA A 608 24.02 5.20 19.47
C ALA A 608 22.48 5.13 19.35
N ALA A 609 21.90 5.59 18.25
CA ALA A 609 20.45 5.57 18.06
C ALA A 609 19.97 4.21 17.51
N GLY A 610 18.83 3.73 18.01
CA GLY A 610 18.18 2.54 17.48
C GLY A 610 17.55 2.74 16.09
N GLN A 611 16.85 1.72 15.62
CA GLN A 611 16.14 1.75 14.34
C GLN A 611 15.16 2.93 14.24
N SER A 612 14.98 3.46 13.03
CA SER A 612 13.98 4.49 12.71
C SER A 612 14.19 5.83 13.43
N PHE A 613 15.43 6.19 13.74
CA PHE A 613 15.76 7.50 14.32
C PHE A 613 15.27 8.65 13.43
N GLY A 614 14.43 9.54 13.97
CA GLY A 614 13.85 10.65 13.20
C GLY A 614 12.86 10.20 12.12
N ALA A 615 12.20 9.05 12.26
CA ALA A 615 11.16 8.66 11.31
C ALA A 615 9.99 9.67 11.34
N PHE A 616 9.54 10.08 10.15
CA PHE A 616 8.50 11.10 9.95
C PHE A 616 8.78 12.43 10.64
N LEU A 617 10.06 12.81 10.81
CA LEU A 617 10.44 14.03 11.51
C LEU A 617 9.82 15.27 10.85
N ALA A 618 8.98 15.98 11.61
CA ALA A 618 8.21 17.12 11.12
C ALA A 618 9.07 18.39 10.97
N ARG A 619 8.63 19.29 10.08
CA ARG A 619 9.25 20.60 9.87
C ARG A 619 9.37 21.41 11.17
N GLY A 620 10.53 22.04 11.32
CA GLY A 620 10.89 22.85 12.49
C GLY A 620 11.53 22.06 13.64
N ILE A 621 11.69 20.74 13.48
CA ILE A 621 12.47 19.89 14.39
C ILE A 621 13.84 19.60 13.76
N THR A 622 14.91 19.84 14.52
CA THR A 622 16.31 19.56 14.15
C THR A 622 16.91 18.57 15.14
N PHE A 623 17.36 17.42 14.64
CA PHE A 623 18.08 16.42 15.42
C PHE A 623 19.58 16.48 15.11
N GLU A 624 20.39 16.63 16.15
CA GLU A 624 21.86 16.57 16.07
C GLU A 624 22.34 15.38 16.90
N LEU A 625 22.92 14.37 16.28
CA LEU A 625 23.48 13.22 16.96
C LEU A 625 25.01 13.23 16.87
N SER A 626 25.64 13.22 18.05
CA SER A 626 27.05 12.92 18.21
C SER A 626 27.22 11.44 18.56
N GLY A 627 27.54 10.62 17.56
CA GLY A 627 27.49 9.16 17.63
C GLY A 627 27.16 8.51 16.29
N GLU A 628 26.33 7.46 16.34
CA GLU A 628 25.97 6.63 15.18
C GLU A 628 24.49 6.19 15.23
N CYS A 629 23.92 5.79 14.09
CA CYS A 629 22.57 5.25 14.02
C CYS A 629 22.54 3.87 13.36
N ASN A 630 21.52 3.08 13.70
CA ASN A 630 21.15 1.87 12.95
C ASN A 630 20.38 2.23 11.65
N ASP A 631 19.56 1.30 11.15
CA ASP A 631 18.78 1.42 9.91
C ASP A 631 17.61 2.42 10.02
N TYR A 632 17.06 2.78 8.85
CA TYR A 632 15.82 3.56 8.69
C TYR A 632 15.87 5.00 9.21
N VAL A 633 17.07 5.57 9.38
CA VAL A 633 17.22 6.97 9.78
C VAL A 633 16.45 7.88 8.83
N GLY A 634 15.62 8.77 9.37
CA GLY A 634 14.82 9.69 8.58
C GLY A 634 13.80 9.01 7.65
N LYS A 635 13.40 7.77 7.93
CA LYS A 635 12.31 7.08 7.21
C LYS A 635 11.07 7.98 7.12
N GLY A 636 10.61 8.22 5.90
CA GLY A 636 9.47 9.11 5.65
C GLY A 636 9.66 10.55 6.13
N LEU A 637 10.87 11.12 6.09
CA LEU A 637 11.16 12.49 6.52
C LEU A 637 10.13 13.53 6.00
N CYS A 638 9.68 14.41 6.89
CA CYS A 638 8.57 15.35 6.67
C CYS A 638 8.96 16.81 6.97
N GLY A 639 10.13 17.23 6.47
CA GLY A 639 10.60 18.61 6.58
C GLY A 639 11.54 18.87 7.76
N GLY A 640 11.72 17.92 8.67
CA GLY A 640 12.72 18.01 9.74
C GLY A 640 14.16 17.96 9.22
N ARG A 641 15.11 18.30 10.10
CA ARG A 641 16.55 18.20 9.82
C ARG A 641 17.19 17.12 10.68
N ILE A 642 18.01 16.25 10.08
CA ILE A 642 18.79 15.23 10.80
C ILE A 642 20.27 15.44 10.50
N VAL A 643 21.08 15.52 11.54
CA VAL A 643 22.53 15.66 11.46
C VAL A 643 23.14 14.53 12.30
N VAL A 644 23.99 13.71 11.69
CA VAL A 644 24.74 12.66 12.40
C VAL A 644 26.22 12.83 12.12
N SER A 645 27.00 12.87 13.19
CA SER A 645 28.46 12.98 13.11
C SER A 645 29.12 12.17 14.23
N PRO A 646 30.34 11.64 14.01
CA PRO A 646 31.09 10.98 15.06
C PRO A 646 31.31 11.90 16.26
N PRO A 647 31.50 11.35 17.47
CA PRO A 647 31.96 12.12 18.62
C PRO A 647 33.25 12.87 18.29
N LYS A 648 33.42 14.10 18.83
CA LYS A 648 34.60 14.93 18.55
C LYS A 648 35.91 14.26 18.97
N GLU A 649 35.83 13.40 19.98
CA GLU A 649 36.91 12.57 20.51
C GLU A 649 37.27 11.37 19.61
N SER A 650 36.43 11.05 18.61
CA SER A 650 36.66 9.93 17.70
C SER A 650 37.85 10.20 16.77
N ARG A 651 38.70 9.19 16.60
CA ARG A 651 39.90 9.23 15.74
C ARG A 651 39.70 8.53 14.39
N ILE A 652 38.50 8.00 14.14
CA ILE A 652 38.20 7.30 12.89
C ILE A 652 38.10 8.30 11.73
N ALA A 653 38.56 7.89 10.55
CA ALA A 653 38.25 8.60 9.30
C ALA A 653 36.76 8.37 9.00
N ALA A 654 35.95 9.43 9.08
CA ALA A 654 34.50 9.29 9.00
C ALA A 654 34.08 8.79 7.61
N GLU A 655 34.72 9.32 6.57
CA GLU A 655 34.52 8.99 5.17
C GLU A 655 34.77 7.51 4.80
N ASP A 656 35.47 6.76 5.66
CA ASP A 656 35.76 5.33 5.46
C ASP A 656 34.93 4.41 6.37
N ASN A 657 34.06 4.95 7.21
CA ASN A 657 33.37 4.19 8.27
C ASN A 657 31.85 4.40 8.25
N ILE A 658 31.11 3.34 8.56
CA ILE A 658 29.64 3.38 8.61
C ILE A 658 29.19 4.25 9.79
N ILE A 659 28.27 5.18 9.52
CA ILE A 659 27.68 6.10 10.52
C ILE A 659 26.15 5.90 10.65
N VAL A 660 25.51 5.41 9.58
CA VAL A 660 24.08 5.09 9.54
C VAL A 660 23.86 3.78 8.78
N GLY A 661 22.85 3.00 9.16
CA GLY A 661 22.54 1.71 8.56
C GLY A 661 21.88 1.79 7.17
N ASN A 662 21.02 0.81 6.90
CA ASN A 662 20.34 0.59 5.62
C ASN A 662 19.03 1.36 5.49
N THR A 663 18.54 1.49 4.25
CA THR A 663 17.19 2.00 3.93
C THR A 663 16.92 3.38 4.57
N VAL A 664 17.98 4.18 4.68
CA VAL A 664 17.94 5.55 5.20
C VAL A 664 17.11 6.43 4.26
N LEU A 665 16.28 7.31 4.83
CA LEU A 665 15.36 8.20 4.09
C LEU A 665 14.32 7.48 3.23
N TYR A 666 13.96 6.23 3.59
CA TYR A 666 12.96 5.48 2.83
C TYR A 666 11.65 6.24 2.68
N GLY A 667 11.29 6.56 1.43
CA GLY A 667 10.04 7.24 1.12
C GLY A 667 9.98 8.70 1.60
N ALA A 668 11.12 9.31 1.96
CA ALA A 668 11.14 10.67 2.48
C ALA A 668 10.49 11.69 1.53
N THR A 669 9.77 12.68 2.06
CA THR A 669 8.96 13.62 1.24
C THR A 669 9.37 15.09 1.34
N SER A 670 10.12 15.49 2.36
CA SER A 670 10.85 16.77 2.41
C SER A 670 11.80 16.77 3.61
N GLY A 671 12.67 17.78 3.72
CA GLY A 671 13.61 17.92 4.83
C GLY A 671 15.07 17.78 4.40
N GLU A 672 15.99 17.90 5.36
CA GLU A 672 17.43 17.85 5.10
C GLU A 672 18.12 16.84 6.01
N ALA A 673 19.06 16.05 5.47
CA ALA A 673 19.86 15.10 6.22
C ALA A 673 21.36 15.23 5.91
N TYR A 674 22.19 15.26 6.94
CA TYR A 674 23.64 15.45 6.82
C TYR A 674 24.37 14.37 7.62
N PHE A 675 25.06 13.47 6.93
CA PHE A 675 25.70 12.30 7.51
C PHE A 675 27.21 12.37 7.28
N ARG A 676 27.98 12.62 8.34
CA ARG A 676 29.44 12.59 8.30
C ARG A 676 29.93 11.16 8.46
N GLY A 677 29.87 10.43 7.35
CA GLY A 677 30.38 9.07 7.20
C GLY A 677 29.62 8.27 6.13
N VAL A 678 29.79 6.95 6.14
CA VAL A 678 29.24 6.03 5.13
C VAL A 678 27.86 5.52 5.57
N ALA A 679 26.91 5.49 4.63
CA ALA A 679 25.61 4.83 4.83
C ALA A 679 25.63 3.37 4.34
N GLY A 680 24.71 2.56 4.87
CA GLY A 680 24.48 1.21 4.37
C GLY A 680 23.84 1.13 2.98
N GLU A 681 23.21 0.01 2.68
CA GLU A 681 22.50 -0.25 1.44
C GLU A 681 21.20 0.56 1.33
N ARG A 682 20.72 0.74 0.09
CA ARG A 682 19.42 1.37 -0.22
C ARG A 682 19.25 2.76 0.36
N PHE A 683 20.35 3.50 0.47
CA PHE A 683 20.31 4.89 0.89
C PHE A 683 19.40 5.71 -0.03
N ALA A 684 18.47 6.47 0.55
CA ALA A 684 17.48 7.28 -0.15
C ALA A 684 16.55 6.49 -1.10
N VAL A 685 16.31 5.21 -0.80
CA VAL A 685 15.32 4.41 -1.54
C VAL A 685 13.95 5.08 -1.50
N ARG A 686 13.30 5.23 -2.65
CA ARG A 686 12.01 5.93 -2.78
C ARG A 686 12.00 7.39 -2.28
N ASN A 687 13.15 8.06 -2.14
CA ASN A 687 13.17 9.48 -1.78
C ASN A 687 12.35 10.29 -2.79
N SER A 688 11.46 11.13 -2.28
CA SER A 688 10.45 11.87 -3.04
C SER A 688 10.52 13.38 -2.81
N GLY A 689 11.53 13.87 -2.06
CA GLY A 689 11.67 15.31 -1.83
C GLY A 689 12.70 15.74 -0.79
N ALA A 690 13.33 14.83 -0.06
CA ALA A 690 14.37 15.18 0.90
C ALA A 690 15.70 15.50 0.22
N VAL A 691 16.48 16.36 0.87
CA VAL A 691 17.87 16.66 0.51
C VAL A 691 18.80 15.90 1.45
N ALA A 692 19.80 15.21 0.94
CA ALA A 692 20.77 14.50 1.75
C ALA A 692 22.21 14.73 1.29
N VAL A 693 23.14 14.84 2.24
CA VAL A 693 24.59 14.81 2.00
C VAL A 693 25.21 13.69 2.83
N VAL A 694 25.99 12.83 2.19
CA VAL A 694 26.63 11.65 2.80
C VAL A 694 28.04 11.45 2.24
N GLU A 695 28.94 10.81 2.98
CA GLU A 695 30.36 10.66 2.59
C GLU A 695 30.69 9.33 1.92
N GLY A 696 29.70 8.45 1.78
CA GLY A 696 29.76 7.20 1.02
C GLY A 696 28.50 6.38 1.24
N LEU A 697 28.24 5.38 0.40
CA LEU A 697 27.08 4.50 0.58
C LEU A 697 27.26 3.10 -0.03
N GLY A 698 26.48 2.13 0.47
CA GLY A 698 26.43 0.76 -0.05
C GLY A 698 25.66 0.61 -1.36
N ASP A 699 25.25 -0.62 -1.67
CA ASP A 699 24.53 -0.95 -2.91
C ASP A 699 23.14 -0.31 -2.97
N HIS A 700 22.62 -0.13 -4.18
CA HIS A 700 21.24 0.35 -4.44
C HIS A 700 20.95 1.78 -3.95
N GLY A 701 21.96 2.66 -3.89
CA GLY A 701 21.74 4.08 -3.58
C GLY A 701 20.76 4.72 -4.56
N CYS A 702 19.84 5.56 -4.06
CA CYS A 702 18.80 6.26 -4.82
C CYS A 702 17.83 5.34 -5.60
N GLU A 703 17.70 4.07 -5.21
CA GLU A 703 16.77 3.12 -5.82
C GLU A 703 15.32 3.67 -5.77
N TYR A 704 14.62 3.68 -6.90
CA TYR A 704 13.27 4.21 -7.05
C TYR A 704 13.06 5.68 -6.61
N MET A 705 14.10 6.51 -6.50
CA MET A 705 13.93 7.92 -6.13
C MET A 705 13.06 8.68 -7.17
N THR A 706 12.10 9.49 -6.70
CA THR A 706 11.15 10.26 -7.52
C THR A 706 11.25 11.77 -7.32
N GLY A 707 12.08 12.23 -6.38
CA GLY A 707 12.28 13.65 -6.10
C GLY A 707 13.33 13.88 -5.01
N GLY A 708 13.76 15.13 -4.86
CA GLY A 708 14.79 15.52 -3.90
C GLY A 708 16.20 15.60 -4.52
N MET A 709 17.20 15.76 -3.65
CA MET A 709 18.60 15.90 -4.03
C MET A 709 19.49 15.04 -3.13
N VAL A 710 20.35 14.21 -3.70
CA VAL A 710 21.33 13.42 -2.94
C VAL A 710 22.75 13.80 -3.37
N VAL A 711 23.61 14.13 -2.41
CA VAL A 711 25.01 14.44 -2.64
C VAL A 711 25.87 13.39 -1.94
N VAL A 712 26.75 12.73 -2.69
CA VAL A 712 27.66 11.69 -2.20
C VAL A 712 29.10 12.18 -2.34
N LEU A 713 29.80 12.35 -1.22
CA LEU A 713 31.17 12.89 -1.15
C LEU A 713 32.26 11.80 -1.14
N GLY A 714 31.91 10.59 -1.58
CA GLY A 714 32.80 9.43 -1.64
C GLY A 714 32.20 8.28 -2.44
N ARG A 715 32.66 7.06 -2.17
CA ARG A 715 32.34 5.88 -3.00
C ARG A 715 30.88 5.41 -2.81
N THR A 716 30.32 4.86 -3.88
CA THR A 716 28.99 4.23 -3.94
C THR A 716 29.09 2.71 -4.14
N GLY A 717 28.05 1.97 -3.78
CA GLY A 717 27.89 0.57 -4.16
C GLY A 717 27.29 0.40 -5.56
N ARG A 718 26.99 -0.85 -5.92
CA ARG A 718 26.45 -1.26 -7.23
C ARG A 718 24.99 -0.88 -7.39
N ASN A 719 24.53 -0.92 -8.64
CA ASN A 719 23.13 -0.73 -9.03
C ASN A 719 22.53 0.59 -8.52
N PHE A 720 23.36 1.64 -8.45
CA PHE A 720 22.94 2.99 -8.07
C PHE A 720 21.88 3.51 -9.05
N ALA A 721 20.89 4.25 -8.54
CA ALA A 721 19.80 4.87 -9.30
C ALA A 721 18.87 3.89 -10.06
N ALA A 722 18.86 2.60 -9.72
CA ALA A 722 17.93 1.65 -10.32
C ALA A 722 16.46 2.08 -10.08
N GLY A 723 15.69 2.23 -11.15
CA GLY A 723 14.30 2.70 -11.08
C GLY A 723 14.12 4.16 -10.67
N MET A 724 15.21 4.95 -10.57
CA MET A 724 15.15 6.38 -10.27
C MET A 724 14.44 7.13 -11.42
N SER A 725 13.31 7.75 -11.10
CA SER A 725 12.42 8.39 -12.07
C SER A 725 12.20 9.89 -11.82
N GLY A 726 12.81 10.45 -10.77
CA GLY A 726 12.81 11.89 -10.51
C GLY A 726 13.77 12.31 -9.40
N GLY A 727 14.06 13.62 -9.36
CA GLY A 727 15.12 14.20 -8.51
C GLY A 727 16.49 14.16 -9.18
N VAL A 728 17.52 14.58 -8.45
CA VAL A 728 18.92 14.61 -8.91
C VAL A 728 19.86 14.02 -7.88
N ALA A 729 20.92 13.35 -8.32
CA ALA A 729 22.03 12.99 -7.45
C ALA A 729 23.36 13.52 -8.00
N TYR A 730 24.26 13.90 -7.09
CA TYR A 730 25.63 14.29 -7.39
C TYR A 730 26.58 13.34 -6.68
N VAL A 731 27.44 12.68 -7.44
CA VAL A 731 28.39 11.69 -6.91
C VAL A 731 29.80 12.15 -7.20
N LEU A 732 30.64 12.22 -6.17
CA LEU A 732 32.06 12.49 -6.34
C LEU A 732 32.76 11.21 -6.85
N ASP A 733 33.08 11.17 -8.14
CA ASP A 733 33.75 10.06 -8.79
C ASP A 733 35.25 10.35 -8.94
N GLU A 734 36.03 10.00 -7.91
CA GLU A 734 37.47 10.24 -7.94
C GLU A 734 38.25 9.21 -8.78
N ASP A 735 37.69 8.00 -8.91
CA ASP A 735 38.32 6.86 -9.57
C ASP A 735 37.97 6.81 -11.08
N GLY A 736 36.93 7.54 -11.51
CA GLY A 736 36.44 7.56 -12.89
C GLY A 736 35.70 6.28 -13.27
N ASP A 737 35.18 5.54 -12.29
CA ASP A 737 34.62 4.20 -12.46
C ASP A 737 33.13 4.11 -12.04
N PHE A 738 32.50 5.24 -11.69
CA PHE A 738 31.13 5.28 -11.18
C PHE A 738 30.11 4.74 -12.18
N GLU A 739 30.32 4.92 -13.49
CA GLU A 739 29.42 4.42 -14.53
C GLU A 739 29.20 2.90 -14.42
N MET A 740 30.24 2.11 -14.07
CA MET A 740 30.13 0.66 -13.89
C MET A 740 29.25 0.25 -12.71
N ARG A 741 29.00 1.17 -11.78
CA ARG A 741 28.18 0.97 -10.58
C ARG A 741 26.77 1.56 -10.72
N CYS A 742 26.52 2.37 -11.75
CA CYS A 742 25.24 3.02 -12.00
C CYS A 742 24.34 2.17 -12.91
N ASN A 743 23.06 2.11 -12.59
CA ASN A 743 22.07 1.46 -13.44
C ASN A 743 21.54 2.45 -14.49
N MET A 744 22.04 2.31 -15.72
CA MET A 744 21.75 3.22 -16.83
C MET A 744 20.37 3.02 -17.48
N ALA A 745 19.48 2.19 -16.93
CA ALA A 745 18.19 1.88 -17.57
C ALA A 745 17.22 3.09 -17.64
N MET A 746 17.30 4.01 -16.68
CA MET A 746 16.37 5.15 -16.56
C MET A 746 17.06 6.50 -16.32
N VAL A 747 18.38 6.52 -16.23
CA VAL A 747 19.17 7.72 -15.93
C VAL A 747 20.28 7.95 -16.94
N ALA A 748 20.71 9.20 -17.04
CA ALA A 748 21.91 9.61 -17.75
C ALA A 748 22.92 10.20 -16.76
N LEU A 749 24.20 10.02 -17.06
CA LEU A 749 25.31 10.63 -16.33
C LEU A 749 25.80 11.86 -17.08
N GLU A 750 25.99 12.96 -16.38
CA GLU A 750 26.41 14.25 -16.96
C GLU A 750 27.51 14.89 -16.13
N PRO A 751 28.47 15.60 -16.75
CA PRO A 751 29.37 16.47 -16.01
C PRO A 751 28.59 17.63 -15.38
N VAL A 752 29.06 18.12 -14.24
CA VAL A 752 28.54 19.38 -13.67
C VAL A 752 29.21 20.54 -14.42
N PRO A 753 28.47 21.37 -15.18
CA PRO A 753 29.07 22.44 -15.96
C PRO A 753 29.71 23.50 -15.05
N GLU A 754 30.88 24.00 -15.43
CA GLU A 754 31.43 25.23 -14.86
C GLU A 754 30.54 26.40 -15.27
N GLU A 755 30.05 27.15 -14.29
CA GLU A 755 29.28 28.36 -14.57
C GLU A 755 30.21 29.49 -14.99
N VAL A 756 30.02 30.00 -16.21
CA VAL A 756 30.52 31.32 -16.61
C VAL A 756 29.59 32.35 -16.00
N ALA A 757 30.13 33.20 -15.13
CA ALA A 757 29.40 34.19 -14.35
C ALA A 757 28.42 35.02 -15.21
N ALA A 758 27.12 34.87 -14.95
CA ALA A 758 26.10 35.92 -15.04
C ALA A 758 24.76 35.38 -14.55
N LEU A 759 24.43 35.62 -13.28
CA LEU A 759 23.03 35.70 -12.83
C LEU A 759 22.89 36.85 -11.84
N ASP A 760 22.39 37.97 -12.37
CA ASP A 760 21.65 38.96 -11.61
C ASP A 760 20.37 38.30 -11.05
N GLY A 761 20.25 38.27 -9.72
CA GLY A 761 19.03 38.65 -9.01
C GLY A 761 17.72 37.90 -9.29
N ALA A 762 17.72 36.60 -9.56
CA ALA A 762 16.50 35.80 -9.45
C ALA A 762 16.54 34.95 -8.17
N ASP A 763 16.17 35.57 -7.04
CA ASP A 763 15.78 34.84 -5.84
C ASP A 763 14.60 33.92 -6.20
N VAL A 764 14.87 32.62 -6.30
CA VAL A 764 13.81 31.61 -6.36
C VAL A 764 13.31 31.43 -4.94
N GLU A 765 12.28 32.18 -4.57
CA GLU A 765 11.59 31.97 -3.30
C GLU A 765 11.07 30.53 -3.22
N PRO A 766 11.19 29.86 -2.06
CA PRO A 766 10.48 28.61 -1.82
C PRO A 766 8.99 28.93 -1.67
N GLU A 767 8.22 28.82 -2.76
CA GLU A 767 6.76 28.84 -2.64
C GLU A 767 6.35 27.82 -1.57
N GLY A 768 5.54 28.27 -0.61
CA GLY A 768 5.22 27.63 0.68
C GLY A 768 4.44 26.31 0.63
N HIS A 769 4.72 25.43 -0.35
CA HIS A 769 4.04 24.17 -0.59
C HIS A 769 4.97 22.97 -0.68
N GLY A 770 6.05 22.94 0.11
CA GLY A 770 6.80 21.71 0.41
C GLY A 770 7.52 21.06 -0.77
N ARG A 771 7.60 21.74 -1.93
CA ARG A 771 8.36 21.30 -3.10
C ARG A 771 9.55 22.20 -3.28
N VAL A 772 10.75 21.64 -3.22
CA VAL A 772 11.91 22.32 -3.79
C VAL A 772 11.92 22.00 -5.29
N HIS A 773 11.19 22.80 -6.08
CA HIS A 773 11.32 22.77 -7.54
C HIS A 773 12.64 23.47 -7.90
N PHE A 774 13.74 22.75 -7.77
CA PHE A 774 15.00 23.18 -8.36
C PHE A 774 14.90 23.05 -9.87
N ASN A 775 15.19 24.14 -10.59
CA ASN A 775 15.36 24.06 -12.04
C ASN A 775 16.70 23.37 -12.35
N HIS A 776 16.66 22.05 -12.48
CA HIS A 776 17.84 21.21 -12.76
C HIS A 776 18.32 21.27 -14.23
N LEU A 777 17.75 22.15 -15.06
CA LEU A 777 18.01 22.22 -16.50
C LEU A 777 19.10 23.25 -16.90
N GLY A 778 19.82 23.84 -15.94
CA GLY A 778 21.08 24.57 -16.20
C GLY A 778 21.21 25.94 -15.50
N LYS A 779 22.47 26.32 -15.25
CA LYS A 779 23.01 27.57 -14.65
C LYS A 779 22.94 27.76 -13.12
N ALA A 780 22.60 26.73 -12.33
CA ALA A 780 22.67 26.80 -10.85
C ALA A 780 23.13 25.49 -10.16
N ASP A 781 23.57 24.47 -10.91
CA ASP A 781 23.89 23.15 -10.32
C ASP A 781 25.16 23.20 -9.45
N ALA A 782 26.20 23.91 -9.91
CA ALA A 782 27.45 24.06 -9.16
C ALA A 782 27.21 24.86 -7.87
N VAL A 783 26.39 25.91 -7.92
CA VAL A 783 26.00 26.71 -6.76
C VAL A 783 25.18 25.90 -5.77
N ALA A 784 24.17 25.16 -6.26
CA ALA A 784 23.33 24.32 -5.41
C ALA A 784 24.16 23.22 -4.71
N LEU A 785 25.02 22.53 -5.48
CA LEU A 785 25.91 21.51 -4.95
C LEU A 785 26.85 22.09 -3.88
N ARG A 786 27.54 23.18 -4.19
CA ARG A 786 28.44 23.87 -3.26
C ARG A 786 27.70 24.28 -1.99
N GLY A 787 26.52 24.89 -2.10
CA GLY A 787 25.71 25.30 -0.95
C GLY A 787 25.28 24.15 -0.05
N LYS A 788 25.00 22.95 -0.61
CA LYS A 788 24.71 21.76 0.20
C LYS A 788 25.95 21.20 0.89
N ILE A 789 27.13 21.26 0.26
CA ILE A 789 28.40 20.86 0.88
C ILE A 789 28.80 21.85 1.99
N GLU A 790 28.58 23.15 1.80
CA GLU A 790 28.78 24.18 2.83
C GLU A 790 27.87 23.96 4.04
N LYS A 791 26.59 23.61 3.82
CA LYS A 791 25.70 23.20 4.91
C LYS A 791 26.18 21.93 5.60
N HIS A 792 26.64 20.93 4.85
CA HIS A 792 27.19 19.70 5.42
C HIS A 792 28.39 20.00 6.32
N LEU A 793 29.33 20.82 5.86
CA LEU A 793 30.46 21.29 6.66
C LEU A 793 29.97 22.04 7.92
N ARG A 794 29.04 22.99 7.76
CA ARG A 794 28.51 23.78 8.87
C ARG A 794 27.88 22.91 9.97
N TYR A 795 27.09 21.90 9.59
CA TYR A 795 26.36 21.08 10.55
C TYR A 795 27.20 19.94 11.14
N THR A 796 28.17 19.41 10.39
CA THR A 796 28.90 18.19 10.81
C THR A 796 30.37 18.41 11.14
N GLY A 797 30.94 19.56 10.78
CA GLY A 797 32.38 19.83 10.85
C GLY A 797 33.20 18.86 10.00
N SER A 798 32.65 18.38 8.88
CA SER A 798 33.29 17.40 8.00
C SER A 798 34.60 17.91 7.39
N ALA A 799 35.70 17.23 7.70
CA ALA A 799 37.00 17.51 7.08
C ALA A 799 36.99 17.22 5.57
N ARG A 800 36.24 16.20 5.14
CA ARG A 800 36.04 15.85 3.73
C ARG A 800 35.34 16.98 2.97
N ALA A 801 34.27 17.53 3.54
CA ALA A 801 33.56 18.67 2.97
C ALA A 801 34.47 19.91 2.88
N GLN A 802 35.23 20.20 3.95
CA GLN A 802 36.20 21.30 3.97
C GLN A 802 37.24 21.14 2.84
N LEU A 803 37.84 19.95 2.71
CA LEU A 803 38.83 19.66 1.66
C LEU A 803 38.28 19.92 0.25
N ILE A 804 37.03 19.50 -0.01
CA ILE A 804 36.36 19.69 -1.29
C ILE A 804 36.13 21.17 -1.56
N LEU A 805 35.63 21.93 -0.56
CA LEU A 805 35.35 23.35 -0.69
C LEU A 805 36.63 24.18 -0.89
N ASP A 806 37.69 23.86 -0.16
CA ASP A 806 39.00 24.54 -0.28
C ASP A 806 39.66 24.29 -1.64
N ASN A 807 39.32 23.18 -2.30
CA ASN A 807 39.88 22.76 -3.59
C ASN A 807 38.79 22.64 -4.66
N TRP A 808 37.78 23.52 -4.61
CA TRP A 808 36.56 23.39 -5.43
C TRP A 808 36.83 23.22 -6.93
N ALA A 809 37.72 24.03 -7.52
CA ALA A 809 38.07 23.95 -8.93
C ALA A 809 38.68 22.59 -9.34
N ARG A 810 39.32 21.88 -8.39
CA ARG A 810 39.89 20.54 -8.60
C ARG A 810 38.83 19.45 -8.48
N TYR A 811 37.86 19.61 -7.57
CA TYR A 811 36.85 18.59 -7.28
C TYR A 811 35.60 18.71 -8.14
N LEU A 812 35.19 19.91 -8.55
CA LEU A 812 33.98 20.13 -9.35
C LEU A 812 33.95 19.27 -10.64
N PRO A 813 35.04 19.16 -11.43
CA PRO A 813 35.05 18.31 -12.63
C PRO A 813 34.94 16.80 -12.35
N LYS A 814 35.15 16.37 -11.09
CA LYS A 814 35.01 14.98 -10.66
C LYS A 814 33.60 14.63 -10.19
N PHE A 815 32.71 15.61 -10.05
CA PHE A 815 31.32 15.32 -9.73
C PHE A 815 30.57 14.88 -10.98
N VAL A 816 29.85 13.77 -10.84
CA VAL A 816 28.93 13.26 -11.85
C VAL A 816 27.50 13.55 -11.40
N LYS A 817 26.73 14.21 -12.26
CA LYS A 817 25.29 14.41 -12.11
C LYS A 817 24.55 13.20 -12.65
N VAL A 818 23.70 12.60 -11.82
CA VAL A 818 22.77 11.53 -12.21
C VAL A 818 21.40 12.13 -12.43
N MET A 819 20.92 12.08 -13.67
CA MET A 819 19.67 12.72 -14.09
C MET A 819 18.72 11.71 -14.75
N PRO A 820 17.51 11.49 -14.19
CA PRO A 820 16.52 10.62 -14.82
C PRO A 820 16.00 11.18 -16.15
N THR A 821 15.90 10.33 -17.16
CA THR A 821 15.55 10.73 -18.53
C THR A 821 14.09 11.17 -18.64
N ASP A 822 13.17 10.41 -18.06
CA ASP A 822 11.74 10.76 -18.00
C ASP A 822 11.49 12.04 -17.19
N TYR A 823 12.26 12.26 -16.12
CA TYR A 823 12.16 13.48 -15.33
C TYR A 823 12.60 14.70 -16.13
N ARG A 824 13.72 14.60 -16.86
CA ARG A 824 14.18 15.65 -17.76
C ARG A 824 13.12 16.01 -18.79
N ARG A 825 12.55 15.00 -19.46
CA ARG A 825 11.48 15.20 -20.44
C ARG A 825 10.30 15.96 -19.80
N ALA A 826 9.84 15.50 -18.64
CA ALA A 826 8.72 16.15 -17.95
C ALA A 826 9.03 17.59 -17.54
N LEU A 827 10.25 17.89 -17.06
CA LEU A 827 10.65 19.26 -16.74
C LEU A 827 10.69 20.17 -17.97
N GLN A 828 11.18 19.67 -19.10
CA GLN A 828 11.19 20.41 -20.37
C GLN A 828 9.77 20.68 -20.87
N GLU A 829 8.89 19.68 -20.85
CA GLU A 829 7.47 19.84 -21.22
C GLU A 829 6.76 20.87 -20.32
N ILE A 830 7.02 20.86 -19.01
CA ILE A 830 6.47 21.86 -18.07
C ILE A 830 7.00 23.25 -18.39
N ALA A 831 8.31 23.41 -18.63
CA ALA A 831 8.92 24.70 -18.94
C ALA A 831 8.36 25.28 -20.25
N GLU A 832 8.19 24.44 -21.28
CA GLU A 832 7.57 24.84 -22.55
C GLU A 832 6.10 25.23 -22.38
N GLN A 833 5.33 24.51 -21.55
CA GLN A 833 3.95 24.88 -21.26
C GLN A 833 3.84 26.21 -20.54
N GLN A 834 4.72 26.45 -19.56
CA GLN A 834 4.79 27.73 -18.84
C GLN A 834 5.19 28.88 -19.76
N ALA A 835 6.14 28.68 -20.67
CA ALA A 835 6.52 29.67 -21.68
C ALA A 835 5.33 30.01 -22.59
N ARG A 836 4.63 28.99 -23.11
CA ARG A 836 3.42 29.17 -23.94
C ARG A 836 2.27 29.87 -23.21
N GLN A 837 2.10 29.62 -21.90
CA GLN A 837 1.10 30.33 -21.09
C GLN A 837 1.47 31.80 -20.91
N LYS A 838 2.74 32.11 -20.61
CA LYS A 838 3.24 33.49 -20.50
C LYS A 838 3.20 34.26 -21.82
N GLU A 839 3.27 33.57 -22.95
CA GLU A 839 3.12 34.18 -24.29
C GLU A 839 1.65 34.40 -24.68
N ALA A 840 0.70 33.71 -24.02
CA ALA A 840 -0.74 33.81 -24.27
C ALA A 840 -1.47 34.78 -23.32
N GLU A 841 -0.85 35.10 -22.18
CA GLU A 841 -1.24 36.17 -21.24
C GLU A 841 -0.65 37.52 -21.69
#